data_AF-A0A2E3IPJ5-F1
#
_entry.id   AF-A0A2E3IPJ5-F1
#
_cell.length_a   1.000
_cell.length_b   1.000
_cell.length_c   1.000
_cell.angle_alpha   90.00
_cell.angle_beta   90.00
_cell.angle_gamma   90.00
#
_symmetry.space_group_name_H-M   'P 1'
#
loop_
_entity.id
_entity.type
_entity.pdbx_description
1 polymer ?
#
loop_
_entity_poly.entity_id
_entity_poly.type
_entity_poly.pdbx_seq_one_letter_code
_entity_poly.pdbx_strand_id
1 'polypeptide(L)'
;MLFGLDGVELSLIIVFATLFMAILSGYPVAFALSGSAIISFILIALGSELGWLLVEYEGEVYPLLAVHHQIFDGPAWVKGLDTLALWGNNNFSRAFGENQNDTLLAVPLFVLMGIALERSKIAEELLTSMGRLFGGMPGGLAVSVVLVGALLAASTGIVGATVVTMGLISLPTMLRAGYSKELSTGVIATSGTLGQIIPPSIVLVLLGSMVGDIYSVAQKKRSQELGIPLPELLGDNIAISTGTLFKAAFIPGIVLALLYAAYALGFALLRPKSAPPINQNADENTYDLLADYGRSAVRAAGAIAIPTLAFIGIWVSAAFMGLSGSQQPPEDTLEFSSFQAMLEEIERARPSGTLSDEDFAALQTYTALLSRGKSVPEDLQARMDEVLGSLTGQTLIDTLRGTEFAERKAVLGRSVARFAQSIDAMLGAELAQPFKDVQGRVEAAQTLDELTAAVRGAPRGQPVQALVNRADREFDFTPYQLASEDYTSTLSKLRRKSVLRKFKDDPDGALEELNRRSETLTTKINTLLALYGPFFDEPTTAAFVDNLALITAAEDLETQLNAVRELPASGDLDRAIGDVNGLLEREAYLAASFAYDRSVREVARGQVPFGVAQPVSSDAANLLRKSFTDLGSGEGPRQLSAYFRDSLSTYKVPPVSMGVSAFLVIASMALALAAALRPRESQLPLLIGALGVIGFLVAAVYWVTPHTDPWLRTLIYAVPVILIIYGLVAAVPRLLEVEVIRVVVPPVVLIVAVLGSIFGGITNPTPAAALGAGGAMLLSAIKLLERSEQVGPFDNRIGRNILLWTAASIAVMLLVKANFLDGGQSEGLGRGVASAFAGLLYVISILGMIYAAIVLLGARVDQRIVPNPRTIRGAVGSFLFSRDRVLTSILMETAKVSVMVFAILIGSQLLALTLRSFGGEEYIEHFLRSFEDPRTLLLVVMIVLFILGFVLDFIEIIFIVIPIVGPVVYGADPNIMHPAWITILIAVNLQTSFITPPFGFALFYLRGVAPPEIQTSHIYRGIVPFVIIQVVGLTILWFFPQITTFLPELLPEN
;
A
#
# COMPACT_ATOMS: atom_id res chain seq x y z
N MET A 1 -36.34 31.01 -7.39
CA MET A 1 -36.36 29.74 -6.62
C MET A 1 -37.71 29.04 -6.84
N LEU A 2 -37.70 27.77 -7.21
CA LEU A 2 -38.87 26.93 -7.44
C LEU A 2 -39.16 26.14 -6.16
N PHE A 3 -40.40 26.13 -5.65
CA PHE A 3 -40.77 25.51 -4.34
C PHE A 3 -39.99 26.02 -3.11
N GLY A 4 -39.32 27.18 -3.20
CA GLY A 4 -38.47 27.70 -2.12
C GLY A 4 -37.09 27.03 -2.03
N LEU A 5 -36.74 26.19 -3.01
CA LEU A 5 -35.45 25.55 -3.14
C LEU A 5 -34.57 26.29 -4.14
N ASP A 6 -33.27 26.31 -3.88
CA ASP A 6 -32.27 26.86 -4.79
C ASP A 6 -32.00 25.91 -5.98
N GLY A 7 -31.45 26.43 -7.08
CA GLY A 7 -31.13 25.66 -8.28
C GLY A 7 -30.22 24.46 -8.01
N VAL A 8 -29.28 24.57 -7.06
CA VAL A 8 -28.39 23.47 -6.63
C VAL A 8 -29.16 22.39 -5.85
N GLU A 9 -30.08 22.78 -4.98
CA GLU A 9 -30.89 21.83 -4.19
C GLU A 9 -31.83 21.02 -5.10
N LEU A 10 -32.46 21.68 -6.07
CA LEU A 10 -33.32 21.01 -7.02
C LEU A 10 -32.53 20.08 -7.95
N SER A 11 -31.30 20.46 -8.33
CA SER A 11 -30.41 19.60 -9.14
C SER A 11 -30.00 18.35 -8.38
N LEU A 12 -29.63 18.46 -7.09
CA LEU A 12 -29.36 17.34 -6.20
C LEU A 12 -30.57 16.39 -6.10
N ILE A 13 -31.77 16.93 -5.92
CA ILE A 13 -33.01 16.12 -5.88
C ILE A 13 -33.20 15.38 -7.19
N ILE A 14 -32.98 16.01 -8.35
CA ILE A 14 -33.08 15.36 -9.66
C ILE A 14 -32.07 14.22 -9.79
N VAL A 15 -30.81 14.43 -9.40
CA VAL A 15 -29.77 13.39 -9.43
C VAL A 15 -30.16 12.20 -8.56
N PHE A 16 -30.47 12.43 -7.28
CA PHE A 16 -30.83 11.34 -6.38
C PHE A 16 -32.15 10.68 -6.77
N ALA A 17 -33.18 11.42 -7.20
CA ALA A 17 -34.45 10.84 -7.61
C ALA A 17 -34.31 9.95 -8.85
N THR A 18 -33.54 10.39 -9.85
CA THR A 18 -33.29 9.57 -11.06
C THR A 18 -32.48 8.31 -10.71
N LEU A 19 -31.49 8.43 -9.83
CA LEU A 19 -30.73 7.29 -9.32
C LEU A 19 -31.62 6.30 -8.57
N PHE A 20 -32.38 6.77 -7.59
CA PHE A 20 -33.29 5.94 -6.79
C PHE A 20 -34.34 5.28 -7.67
N MET A 21 -34.92 6.00 -8.63
CA MET A 21 -35.91 5.45 -9.54
C MET A 21 -35.31 4.34 -10.43
N ALA A 22 -34.09 4.55 -10.94
CA ALA A 22 -33.38 3.54 -11.72
C ALA A 22 -33.10 2.28 -10.89
N ILE A 23 -32.61 2.43 -9.66
CA ILE A 23 -32.30 1.30 -8.78
C ILE A 23 -33.57 0.56 -8.34
N LEU A 24 -34.61 1.28 -7.93
CA LEU A 24 -35.89 0.69 -7.50
C LEU A 24 -36.64 -0.01 -8.63
N SER A 25 -36.40 0.39 -9.89
CA SER A 25 -36.92 -0.32 -11.07
C SER A 25 -36.22 -1.64 -11.37
N GLY A 26 -35.17 -1.99 -10.62
CA GLY A 26 -34.44 -3.26 -10.75
C GLY A 26 -33.34 -3.25 -11.81
N TYR A 27 -32.96 -2.09 -12.33
CA TYR A 27 -31.82 -2.00 -13.25
C TYR A 27 -30.50 -2.28 -12.51
N PRO A 28 -29.53 -2.97 -13.14
CA PRO A 28 -28.24 -3.22 -12.51
C PRO A 28 -27.52 -1.92 -12.20
N VAL A 29 -26.92 -1.84 -11.01
CA VAL A 29 -26.51 -0.57 -10.41
C VAL A 29 -25.45 0.16 -11.22
N ALA A 30 -24.46 -0.54 -11.79
CA ALA A 30 -23.45 0.07 -12.65
C ALA A 30 -24.07 0.89 -13.81
N PHE A 31 -25.15 0.36 -14.41
CA PHE A 31 -25.90 1.03 -15.47
C PHE A 31 -26.86 2.08 -14.92
N ALA A 32 -27.45 1.84 -13.74
CA ALA A 32 -28.27 2.83 -13.06
C ALA A 32 -27.47 4.09 -12.73
N LEU A 33 -26.22 3.96 -12.28
CA LEU A 33 -25.32 5.08 -11.98
C LEU A 33 -25.00 5.90 -13.23
N SER A 34 -24.51 5.24 -14.27
CA SER A 34 -24.16 5.89 -15.54
C SER A 34 -25.40 6.50 -16.22
N GLY A 35 -26.51 5.77 -16.22
CA GLY A 35 -27.78 6.19 -16.82
C GLY A 35 -28.42 7.34 -16.07
N SER A 36 -28.46 7.29 -14.73
CA SER A 36 -28.99 8.40 -13.91
C SER A 36 -28.11 9.64 -14.01
N ALA A 37 -26.78 9.51 -14.08
CA ALA A 37 -25.88 10.62 -14.33
C ALA A 37 -26.20 11.32 -15.65
N ILE A 38 -26.34 10.57 -16.75
CA ILE A 38 -26.68 11.13 -18.06
C ILE A 38 -28.08 11.77 -18.04
N ILE A 39 -29.08 11.07 -17.52
CA ILE A 39 -30.47 11.56 -17.49
C ILE A 39 -30.58 12.82 -16.63
N SER A 40 -30.01 12.80 -15.43
CA SER A 40 -30.01 13.97 -14.54
C SER A 40 -29.23 15.13 -15.14
N PHE A 41 -28.07 14.90 -15.75
CA PHE A 41 -27.32 15.92 -16.46
C PHE A 41 -28.18 16.60 -17.54
N ILE A 42 -28.87 15.82 -18.37
CA ILE A 42 -29.75 16.35 -19.42
C ILE A 42 -30.91 17.17 -18.81
N LEU A 43 -31.56 16.64 -17.77
CA LEU A 43 -32.67 17.32 -17.10
C LEU A 43 -32.22 18.64 -16.44
N ILE A 44 -31.04 18.66 -15.83
CA ILE A 44 -30.48 19.84 -15.17
C ILE A 44 -30.02 20.86 -16.21
N ALA A 45 -29.35 20.45 -17.28
CA ALA A 45 -28.94 21.34 -18.36
C ALA A 45 -30.16 22.02 -19.02
N LEU A 46 -31.18 21.24 -19.37
CA LEU A 46 -32.44 21.78 -19.91
C LEU A 46 -33.16 22.68 -18.90
N GLY A 47 -33.24 22.26 -17.62
CA GLY A 47 -33.86 23.04 -16.56
C GLY A 47 -33.15 24.37 -16.31
N SER A 48 -31.82 24.42 -16.46
CA SER A 48 -31.04 25.64 -16.34
C SER A 48 -31.23 26.56 -17.56
N GLU A 49 -31.25 26.03 -18.78
CA GLU A 49 -31.49 26.85 -19.99
C GLU A 49 -32.92 27.40 -20.05
N LEU A 50 -33.91 26.63 -19.57
CA LEU A 50 -35.30 27.07 -19.48
C LEU A 50 -35.55 28.05 -18.31
N GLY A 51 -34.54 28.36 -17.50
CA GLY A 51 -34.64 29.26 -16.35
C GLY A 51 -35.42 28.69 -15.16
N TRP A 52 -35.58 27.36 -15.09
CA TRP A 52 -36.20 26.68 -13.94
C TRP A 52 -35.22 26.46 -12.80
N LEU A 53 -33.93 26.33 -13.10
CA LEU A 53 -32.86 26.20 -12.13
C LEU A 53 -32.10 27.51 -12.05
N LEU A 54 -32.42 28.31 -11.03
CA LEU A 54 -31.84 29.62 -10.77
C LEU A 54 -31.11 29.59 -9.44
N VAL A 55 -29.94 30.23 -9.38
CA VAL A 55 -29.13 30.42 -8.18
C VAL A 55 -28.92 31.90 -7.90
N GLU A 56 -29.00 32.27 -6.63
CA GLU A 56 -28.69 33.61 -6.16
C GLU A 56 -27.21 33.70 -5.79
N TYR A 57 -26.47 34.57 -6.46
CA TYR A 57 -25.05 34.80 -6.22
C TYR A 57 -24.78 36.30 -6.17
N GLU A 58 -24.15 36.76 -5.08
CA GLU A 58 -23.89 38.20 -4.82
C GLU A 58 -25.14 39.12 -4.92
N GLY A 59 -26.32 38.58 -4.63
CA GLY A 59 -27.60 39.33 -4.64
C GLY A 59 -28.25 39.46 -6.02
N GLU A 60 -27.66 38.84 -7.06
CA GLU A 60 -28.21 38.74 -8.41
C GLU A 60 -28.62 37.28 -8.70
N VAL A 61 -29.69 37.09 -9.48
CA VAL A 61 -30.23 35.77 -9.80
C VAL A 61 -29.79 35.35 -11.19
N TYR A 62 -29.08 34.24 -11.27
CA TYR A 62 -28.56 33.69 -12.51
C TYR A 62 -29.08 32.27 -12.74
N PRO A 63 -29.17 31.79 -13.99
CA PRO A 63 -29.28 30.36 -14.25
C PRO A 63 -28.16 29.60 -13.54
N LEU A 64 -28.45 28.42 -12.98
CA LEU A 64 -27.51 27.59 -12.22
C LEU A 64 -26.16 27.43 -12.93
N LEU A 65 -26.20 27.14 -14.23
CA LEU A 65 -25.00 26.98 -15.04
C LEU A 65 -24.26 28.29 -15.34
N ALA A 66 -24.90 29.45 -15.22
CA ALA A 66 -24.26 30.74 -15.44
C ALA A 66 -23.40 31.23 -14.26
N VAL A 67 -23.71 30.81 -13.01
CA VAL A 67 -22.96 31.23 -11.80
C VAL A 67 -21.62 30.51 -11.64
N HIS A 68 -21.58 29.20 -11.92
CA HIS A 68 -20.39 28.38 -11.70
C HIS A 68 -19.34 28.51 -12.83
N HIS A 69 -19.41 29.56 -13.65
CA HIS A 69 -18.59 29.73 -14.85
C HIS A 69 -17.55 30.85 -14.72
N GLN A 70 -16.37 30.52 -14.19
CA GLN A 70 -15.11 31.18 -14.55
C GLN A 70 -14.20 30.31 -15.45
N ILE A 71 -14.68 29.16 -15.95
CA ILE A 71 -13.80 28.20 -16.63
C ILE A 71 -14.10 28.02 -18.14
N PHE A 72 -15.27 28.36 -18.69
CA PHE A 72 -15.58 28.03 -20.11
C PHE A 72 -16.52 29.03 -20.82
N ASP A 73 -16.25 29.40 -22.09
CA ASP A 73 -17.07 30.27 -22.99
C ASP A 73 -17.90 29.43 -24.00
N GLY A 74 -19.22 29.72 -24.20
CA GLY A 74 -20.14 28.98 -25.11
C GLY A 74 -21.46 28.38 -24.53
N PRO A 75 -22.35 27.76 -25.34
CA PRO A 75 -23.64 27.19 -24.91
C PRO A 75 -23.51 25.95 -23.99
N ALA A 76 -24.42 25.80 -23.01
CA ALA A 76 -24.34 24.78 -21.97
C ALA A 76 -24.31 23.34 -22.49
N TRP A 77 -25.09 23.03 -23.53
CA TRP A 77 -25.11 21.68 -24.12
C TRP A 77 -23.81 21.29 -24.84
N VAL A 78 -23.20 22.23 -25.56
CA VAL A 78 -21.92 22.00 -26.28
C VAL A 78 -20.80 21.73 -25.27
N LYS A 79 -20.76 22.50 -24.18
CA LYS A 79 -19.79 22.34 -23.10
C LYS A 79 -20.04 21.12 -22.24
N GLY A 80 -21.29 20.71 -22.07
CA GLY A 80 -21.66 19.46 -21.41
C GLY A 80 -21.13 18.24 -22.17
N LEU A 81 -21.20 18.28 -23.50
CA LEU A 81 -20.57 17.28 -24.36
C LEU A 81 -19.04 17.31 -24.26
N ASP A 82 -18.42 18.49 -24.20
CA ASP A 82 -16.96 18.62 -23.99
C ASP A 82 -16.52 18.08 -22.62
N THR A 83 -17.32 18.29 -21.58
CA THR A 83 -17.07 17.75 -20.22
C THR A 83 -17.19 16.22 -20.21
N LEU A 84 -18.18 15.67 -20.91
CA LEU A 84 -18.33 14.22 -21.14
C LEU A 84 -17.20 13.65 -22.01
N ALA A 85 -16.65 14.44 -22.95
CA ALA A 85 -15.52 14.04 -23.79
C ALA A 85 -14.19 14.06 -23.00
N LEU A 86 -13.96 15.10 -22.20
CA LEU A 86 -12.84 15.20 -21.24
C LEU A 86 -12.92 14.09 -20.18
N TRP A 87 -14.12 13.74 -19.74
CA TRP A 87 -14.37 12.58 -18.89
C TRP A 87 -13.90 11.29 -19.55
N GLY A 88 -14.28 11.03 -20.80
CA GLY A 88 -13.85 9.83 -21.52
C GLY A 88 -12.32 9.68 -21.56
N ASN A 89 -11.59 10.79 -21.73
CA ASN A 89 -10.13 10.78 -21.83
C ASN A 89 -9.43 10.67 -20.46
N ASN A 90 -9.93 11.37 -19.43
CA ASN A 90 -9.36 11.37 -18.08
C ASN A 90 -9.74 10.15 -17.25
N ASN A 91 -10.89 9.53 -17.51
CA ASN A 91 -11.32 8.34 -16.78
C ASN A 91 -10.64 7.07 -17.27
N PHE A 92 -10.33 6.98 -18.57
CA PHE A 92 -9.53 5.86 -19.05
C PHE A 92 -8.13 5.88 -18.41
N SER A 93 -7.51 7.07 -18.31
CA SER A 93 -6.21 7.23 -17.65
C SER A 93 -6.28 7.11 -16.11
N ARG A 94 -7.36 7.52 -15.45
CA ARG A 94 -7.52 7.32 -13.99
C ARG A 94 -7.94 5.91 -13.59
N ALA A 95 -8.77 5.24 -14.39
CA ALA A 95 -9.23 3.88 -14.10
C ALA A 95 -8.24 2.80 -14.60
N PHE A 96 -7.48 3.07 -15.67
CA PHE A 96 -6.60 2.08 -16.31
C PHE A 96 -5.19 2.62 -16.66
N GLY A 97 -4.82 3.85 -16.28
CA GLY A 97 -3.51 4.41 -16.58
C GLY A 97 -2.36 3.82 -15.74
N GLU A 98 -1.15 3.92 -16.30
CA GLU A 98 0.03 3.11 -15.94
C GLU A 98 0.55 3.22 -14.49
N ASN A 99 0.10 4.15 -13.63
CA ASN A 99 0.85 4.49 -12.41
C ASN A 99 0.05 4.75 -11.11
N GLN A 100 -1.27 4.55 -11.02
CA GLN A 100 -2.03 5.05 -9.84
C GLN A 100 -2.93 4.07 -9.07
N ASN A 101 -3.13 2.80 -9.46
CA ASN A 101 -4.03 1.94 -8.67
C ASN A 101 -3.66 0.46 -8.60
N ASP A 102 -2.39 0.16 -8.30
CA ASP A 102 -1.92 -1.21 -8.03
C ASP A 102 -2.77 -1.93 -6.98
N THR A 103 -3.32 -1.19 -6.01
CA THR A 103 -4.16 -1.72 -4.92
C THR A 103 -5.49 -2.30 -5.42
N LEU A 104 -6.08 -1.74 -6.49
CA LEU A 104 -7.32 -2.30 -7.06
C LEU A 104 -7.09 -3.64 -7.78
N LEU A 105 -5.85 -3.93 -8.22
CA LEU A 105 -5.50 -5.25 -8.76
C LEU A 105 -5.56 -6.35 -7.69
N ALA A 106 -5.49 -5.99 -6.40
CA ALA A 106 -5.69 -6.93 -5.31
C ALA A 106 -7.13 -7.47 -5.27
N VAL A 107 -8.12 -6.69 -5.72
CA VAL A 107 -9.54 -7.09 -5.67
C VAL A 107 -9.81 -8.33 -6.53
N PRO A 108 -9.48 -8.37 -7.84
CA PRO A 108 -9.63 -9.59 -8.64
C PRO A 108 -8.87 -10.79 -8.08
N LEU A 109 -7.69 -10.59 -7.50
CA LEU A 109 -6.86 -11.67 -6.96
C LEU A 109 -7.45 -12.27 -5.67
N PHE A 110 -7.94 -11.44 -4.75
CA PHE A 110 -8.66 -11.91 -3.57
C PHE A 110 -9.99 -12.58 -3.93
N VAL A 111 -10.72 -12.02 -4.89
CA VAL A 111 -11.92 -12.67 -5.44
C VAL A 111 -11.59 -14.05 -6.01
N LEU A 112 -10.51 -14.17 -6.78
CA LEU A 112 -10.05 -15.44 -7.34
C LEU A 112 -9.71 -16.46 -6.26
N MET A 113 -9.00 -16.02 -5.21
CA MET A 113 -8.66 -16.86 -4.06
C MET A 113 -9.91 -17.45 -3.42
N GLY A 114 -10.89 -16.61 -3.09
CA GLY A 114 -12.12 -17.08 -2.45
C GLY A 114 -12.96 -17.99 -3.34
N ILE A 115 -13.16 -17.64 -4.61
CA ILE A 115 -13.93 -18.46 -5.54
C ILE A 115 -13.23 -19.81 -5.78
N ALA A 116 -11.90 -19.86 -5.81
CA ALA A 116 -11.16 -21.11 -5.91
C ALA A 116 -11.39 -22.02 -4.69
N LEU A 117 -11.32 -21.47 -3.46
CA LEU A 117 -11.60 -22.21 -2.22
C LEU A 117 -13.06 -22.68 -2.14
N GLU A 118 -14.01 -21.87 -2.61
CA GLU A 118 -15.43 -22.21 -2.65
C GLU A 118 -15.72 -23.33 -3.67
N ARG A 119 -15.26 -23.17 -4.93
CA ARG A 119 -15.50 -24.12 -6.02
C ARG A 119 -14.80 -25.46 -5.82
N SER A 120 -13.76 -25.52 -5.00
CA SER A 120 -13.06 -26.76 -4.63
C SER A 120 -13.74 -27.54 -3.48
N LYS A 121 -14.92 -27.10 -3.00
CA LYS A 121 -15.67 -27.70 -1.88
C LYS A 121 -14.89 -27.74 -0.57
N ILE A 122 -13.87 -26.90 -0.41
CA ILE A 122 -13.17 -26.74 0.87
C ILE A 122 -14.14 -26.20 1.91
N ALA A 123 -15.03 -25.29 1.52
CA ALA A 123 -16.12 -24.79 2.35
C ALA A 123 -17.03 -25.87 2.94
N GLU A 124 -17.46 -26.82 2.11
CA GLU A 124 -18.36 -27.92 2.51
C GLU A 124 -17.67 -28.85 3.52
N GLU A 125 -16.41 -29.22 3.28
CA GLU A 125 -15.62 -30.06 4.19
C GLU A 125 -15.25 -29.35 5.49
N LEU A 126 -14.93 -28.05 5.44
CA LEU A 126 -14.70 -27.24 6.64
C LEU A 126 -15.94 -27.25 7.53
N LEU A 127 -17.11 -27.05 6.92
CA LEU A 127 -18.38 -27.05 7.65
C LEU A 127 -18.69 -28.41 8.26
N THR A 128 -18.52 -29.52 7.52
CA THR A 128 -18.78 -30.86 8.05
C THR A 128 -17.79 -31.23 9.15
N SER A 129 -16.49 -30.92 8.96
CA SER A 129 -15.44 -31.18 9.95
C SER A 129 -15.65 -30.36 11.23
N MET A 130 -15.96 -29.07 11.10
CA MET A 130 -16.29 -28.21 12.24
C MET A 130 -17.61 -28.62 12.89
N GLY A 131 -18.58 -29.05 12.10
CA GLY A 131 -19.85 -29.59 12.59
C GLY A 131 -19.66 -30.86 13.41
N ARG A 132 -18.68 -31.72 13.06
CA ARG A 132 -18.29 -32.90 13.86
C ARG A 132 -17.55 -32.49 15.13
N LEU A 133 -16.63 -31.54 15.04
CA LEU A 133 -15.85 -31.07 16.19
C LEU A 133 -16.74 -30.47 17.29
N PHE A 134 -17.69 -29.62 16.91
CA PHE A 134 -18.57 -28.93 17.86
C PHE A 134 -19.93 -29.62 18.04
N GLY A 135 -20.30 -30.58 17.18
CA GLY A 135 -21.64 -31.17 17.12
C GLY A 135 -22.12 -31.87 18.39
N GLY A 136 -21.20 -32.38 19.21
CA GLY A 136 -21.53 -32.96 20.51
C GLY A 136 -22.06 -31.96 21.54
N MET A 137 -21.87 -30.65 21.33
CA MET A 137 -22.36 -29.60 22.20
C MET A 137 -23.68 -28.99 21.69
N PRO A 138 -24.62 -28.62 22.58
CA PRO A 138 -25.79 -27.83 22.20
C PRO A 138 -25.38 -26.55 21.48
N GLY A 139 -25.95 -26.28 20.30
CA GLY A 139 -25.57 -25.14 19.45
C GLY A 139 -24.27 -25.31 18.66
N GLY A 140 -23.62 -26.47 18.75
CA GLY A 140 -22.34 -26.74 18.12
C GLY A 140 -22.31 -26.43 16.63
N LEU A 141 -23.33 -26.86 15.87
CA LEU A 141 -23.39 -26.61 14.42
C LEU A 141 -23.54 -25.11 14.11
N ALA A 142 -24.22 -24.33 14.95
CA ALA A 142 -24.32 -22.88 14.76
C ALA A 142 -22.96 -22.20 14.97
N VAL A 143 -22.19 -22.62 15.97
CA VAL A 143 -20.81 -22.14 16.19
C VAL A 143 -19.93 -22.52 14.99
N SER A 144 -20.06 -23.75 14.48
CA SER A 144 -19.35 -24.20 13.27
C SER A 144 -19.67 -23.30 12.06
N VAL A 145 -20.94 -22.94 11.86
CA VAL A 145 -21.33 -22.03 10.78
C VAL A 145 -20.68 -20.65 10.95
N VAL A 146 -20.69 -20.07 12.16
CA VAL A 146 -20.04 -18.77 12.41
C VAL A 146 -18.55 -18.82 12.09
N LEU A 147 -17.83 -19.82 12.60
CA LEU A 147 -16.38 -19.95 12.43
C LEU A 147 -15.99 -20.23 10.98
N VAL A 148 -16.69 -21.16 10.32
CA VAL A 148 -16.43 -21.50 8.92
C VAL A 148 -16.81 -20.36 8.00
N GLY A 149 -17.95 -19.70 8.24
CA GLY A 149 -18.32 -18.54 7.45
C GLY A 149 -17.42 -17.34 7.72
N ALA A 150 -16.89 -17.13 8.93
CA ALA A 150 -15.85 -16.11 9.18
C ALA A 150 -14.60 -16.36 8.34
N LEU A 151 -14.10 -17.60 8.33
CA LEU A 151 -12.91 -17.99 7.58
C LEU A 151 -13.11 -17.91 6.07
N LEU A 152 -14.27 -18.38 5.58
CA LEU A 152 -14.59 -18.36 4.16
C LEU A 152 -14.92 -16.96 3.66
N ALA A 153 -15.71 -16.18 4.41
CA ALA A 153 -16.05 -14.83 4.04
C ALA A 153 -14.81 -13.92 3.99
N ALA A 154 -13.85 -14.12 4.89
CA ALA A 154 -12.55 -13.46 4.84
C ALA A 154 -11.73 -13.83 3.59
N SER A 155 -11.99 -14.99 2.97
CA SER A 155 -11.29 -15.38 1.74
C SER A 155 -11.98 -14.92 0.46
N THR A 156 -13.31 -14.77 0.47
CA THR A 156 -14.12 -14.41 -0.70
C THR A 156 -14.40 -12.93 -0.82
N GLY A 157 -14.61 -12.22 0.30
CA GLY A 157 -15.00 -10.81 0.32
C GLY A 157 -16.35 -10.50 -0.35
N ILE A 158 -17.06 -11.51 -0.87
CA ILE A 158 -18.37 -11.37 -1.53
C ILE A 158 -19.44 -11.89 -0.59
N VAL A 159 -20.06 -10.96 0.13
CA VAL A 159 -21.06 -11.29 1.15
C VAL A 159 -22.25 -12.05 0.58
N GLY A 160 -22.80 -11.58 -0.55
CA GLY A 160 -24.00 -12.19 -1.13
C GLY A 160 -23.79 -13.64 -1.56
N ALA A 161 -22.70 -13.92 -2.27
CA ALA A 161 -22.33 -15.29 -2.66
C ALA A 161 -22.13 -16.19 -1.43
N THR A 162 -21.44 -15.69 -0.40
CA THR A 162 -21.19 -16.47 0.82
C THR A 162 -22.47 -16.79 1.58
N VAL A 163 -23.39 -15.83 1.72
CA VAL A 163 -24.70 -16.06 2.36
C VAL A 163 -25.55 -17.05 1.56
N VAL A 164 -25.53 -16.95 0.22
CA VAL A 164 -26.23 -17.88 -0.68
C VAL A 164 -25.66 -19.30 -0.54
N THR A 165 -24.33 -19.45 -0.61
CA THR A 165 -23.66 -20.75 -0.53
C THR A 165 -23.82 -21.38 0.85
N MET A 166 -23.63 -20.61 1.93
CA MET A 166 -23.89 -21.08 3.29
C MET A 166 -25.39 -21.38 3.50
N GLY A 167 -26.28 -20.62 2.86
CA GLY A 167 -27.72 -20.89 2.87
C GLY A 167 -28.06 -22.22 2.20
N LEU A 168 -27.50 -22.52 1.03
CA LEU A 168 -27.75 -23.77 0.32
C LEU A 168 -27.18 -25.01 1.04
N ILE A 169 -26.05 -24.87 1.73
CA ILE A 169 -25.35 -26.00 2.37
C ILE A 169 -25.75 -26.16 3.85
N SER A 170 -25.68 -25.07 4.62
CA SER A 170 -25.83 -25.11 6.08
C SER A 170 -27.28 -25.12 6.52
N LEU A 171 -28.17 -24.37 5.86
CA LEU A 171 -29.55 -24.22 6.30
C LEU A 171 -30.33 -25.55 6.29
N PRO A 172 -30.29 -26.38 5.23
CA PRO A 172 -30.99 -27.67 5.24
C PRO A 172 -30.39 -28.63 6.28
N THR A 173 -29.09 -28.51 6.56
CA THR A 173 -28.40 -29.35 7.54
C THR A 173 -28.79 -28.97 8.97
N MET A 174 -28.88 -27.67 9.28
CA MET A 174 -29.36 -27.18 10.59
C MET A 174 -30.82 -27.54 10.84
N LEU A 175 -31.69 -27.39 9.83
CA LEU A 175 -33.10 -27.75 9.97
C LEU A 175 -33.30 -29.25 10.18
N ARG A 176 -32.58 -30.11 9.43
CA ARG A 176 -32.61 -31.56 9.64
C ARG A 176 -32.09 -31.97 11.02
N ALA A 177 -31.15 -31.21 11.56
CA ALA A 177 -30.65 -31.37 12.92
C ALA A 177 -31.61 -30.85 14.00
N GLY A 178 -32.76 -30.28 13.65
CA GLY A 178 -33.77 -29.80 14.60
C GLY A 178 -33.49 -28.40 15.17
N TYR A 179 -32.65 -27.58 14.51
CA TYR A 179 -32.43 -26.20 14.93
C TYR A 179 -33.65 -25.32 14.63
N SER A 180 -33.89 -24.32 15.47
CA SER A 180 -34.94 -23.31 15.23
C SER A 180 -34.64 -22.49 13.97
N LYS A 181 -35.69 -22.20 13.19
CA LYS A 181 -35.60 -21.44 11.93
C LYS A 181 -34.95 -20.07 12.12
N GLU A 182 -35.27 -19.40 13.23
CA GLU A 182 -34.75 -18.07 13.59
C GLU A 182 -33.25 -18.11 13.84
N LEU A 183 -32.77 -19.05 14.67
CA LEU A 183 -31.33 -19.17 14.94
C LEU A 183 -30.55 -19.54 13.67
N SER A 184 -31.05 -20.53 12.91
CA SER A 184 -30.37 -20.97 11.68
C SER A 184 -30.25 -19.86 10.65
N THR A 185 -31.34 -19.12 10.42
CA THR A 185 -31.33 -18.02 9.44
C THR A 185 -30.52 -16.82 9.90
N GLY A 186 -30.60 -16.45 11.19
CA GLY A 186 -29.81 -15.38 11.76
C GLY A 186 -28.30 -15.64 11.68
N VAL A 187 -27.86 -16.83 12.11
CA VAL A 187 -26.45 -17.23 12.12
C VAL A 187 -25.86 -17.27 10.70
N ILE A 188 -26.60 -17.81 9.72
CA ILE A 188 -26.12 -17.90 8.33
C ILE A 188 -26.02 -16.51 7.71
N ALA A 189 -27.02 -15.66 7.90
CA ALA A 189 -27.04 -14.31 7.35
C ALA A 189 -25.89 -13.45 7.91
N THR A 190 -25.64 -13.48 9.23
CA THR A 190 -24.55 -12.68 9.82
C THR A 190 -23.17 -13.23 9.50
N SER A 191 -23.00 -14.56 9.55
CA SER A 191 -21.70 -15.18 9.30
C SER A 191 -21.17 -14.86 7.91
N GLY A 192 -22.03 -14.83 6.88
CA GLY A 192 -21.61 -14.44 5.53
C GLY A 192 -21.19 -12.98 5.38
N THR A 193 -21.62 -12.08 6.29
CA THR A 193 -21.25 -10.66 6.27
C THR A 193 -19.92 -10.35 6.94
N LEU A 194 -19.36 -11.29 7.71
CA LEU A 194 -18.09 -11.11 8.42
C LEU A 194 -16.91 -10.83 7.47
N GLY A 195 -17.00 -11.26 6.22
CA GLY A 195 -16.00 -10.99 5.18
C GLY A 195 -15.83 -9.52 4.81
N GLN A 196 -16.74 -8.64 5.25
CA GLN A 196 -16.56 -7.20 5.07
C GLN A 196 -15.51 -6.62 6.02
N ILE A 197 -15.37 -7.18 7.23
CA ILE A 197 -14.49 -6.64 8.27
C ILE A 197 -13.26 -7.53 8.53
N ILE A 198 -13.38 -8.85 8.37
CA ILE A 198 -12.26 -9.77 8.62
C ILE A 198 -11.31 -9.75 7.39
N PRO A 199 -10.03 -9.35 7.56
CA PRO A 199 -9.06 -9.35 6.47
C PRO A 199 -8.74 -10.78 5.96
N PRO A 200 -8.42 -10.95 4.66
CA PRO A 200 -8.39 -9.95 3.59
C PRO A 200 -9.79 -9.58 3.06
N SER A 201 -10.20 -8.32 3.21
CA SER A 201 -11.55 -7.87 2.86
C SER A 201 -11.54 -6.96 1.64
N ILE A 202 -12.40 -7.25 0.65
CA ILE A 202 -12.61 -6.38 -0.52
C ILE A 202 -13.08 -4.99 -0.09
N VAL A 203 -13.96 -4.90 0.92
CA VAL A 203 -14.45 -3.62 1.46
C VAL A 203 -13.29 -2.76 1.95
N LEU A 204 -12.36 -3.37 2.70
CA LEU A 204 -11.20 -2.66 3.24
C LEU A 204 -10.17 -2.31 2.17
N VAL A 205 -10.03 -3.14 1.12
CA VAL A 205 -9.18 -2.80 -0.05
C VAL A 205 -9.74 -1.59 -0.78
N LEU A 206 -11.06 -1.56 -1.03
CA LEU A 206 -11.72 -0.45 -1.70
C LEU A 206 -11.66 0.83 -0.85
N LEU A 207 -11.99 0.75 0.44
CA LEU A 207 -11.85 1.86 1.38
C LEU A 207 -10.41 2.34 1.45
N GLY A 208 -9.42 1.45 1.57
CA GLY A 208 -8.02 1.82 1.64
C GLY A 208 -7.53 2.56 0.40
N SER A 209 -7.92 2.09 -0.80
CA SER A 209 -7.55 2.75 -2.05
C SER A 209 -8.12 4.16 -2.17
N MET A 210 -9.39 4.38 -1.78
CA MET A 210 -10.00 5.70 -1.95
C MET A 210 -9.80 6.65 -0.78
N VAL A 211 -9.88 6.16 0.44
CA VAL A 211 -9.72 6.98 1.63
C VAL A 211 -8.28 7.49 1.74
N GLY A 212 -7.28 6.72 1.31
CA GLY A 212 -5.89 7.18 1.26
C GLY A 212 -5.72 8.44 0.43
N ASP A 213 -6.30 8.47 -0.77
CA ASP A 213 -6.28 9.64 -1.66
C ASP A 213 -7.06 10.82 -1.06
N ILE A 214 -8.28 10.57 -0.59
CA ILE A 214 -9.15 11.60 -0.02
C ILE A 214 -8.52 12.24 1.23
N TYR A 215 -7.95 11.43 2.11
CA TYR A 215 -7.25 11.90 3.31
C TYR A 215 -6.05 12.77 2.95
N SER A 216 -5.23 12.32 2.00
CA SER A 216 -4.05 13.08 1.55
C SER A 216 -4.45 14.44 0.98
N VAL A 217 -5.51 14.49 0.19
CA VAL A 217 -6.06 15.75 -0.37
C VAL A 217 -6.64 16.64 0.72
N ALA A 218 -7.44 16.08 1.63
CA ALA A 218 -8.08 16.82 2.72
C ALA A 218 -7.05 17.44 3.68
N GLN A 219 -6.02 16.68 4.05
CA GLN A 219 -4.95 17.16 4.93
C GLN A 219 -4.04 18.15 4.22
N LYS A 220 -3.84 18.04 2.90
CA LYS A 220 -3.15 19.07 2.11
C LYS A 220 -3.91 20.40 2.12
N LYS A 221 -5.24 20.39 1.97
CA LYS A 221 -6.09 21.59 2.09
C LYS A 221 -5.98 22.21 3.48
N ARG A 222 -6.03 21.39 4.53
CA ARG A 222 -5.84 21.83 5.92
C ARG A 222 -4.45 22.42 6.17
N SER A 223 -3.40 21.80 5.63
CA SER A 223 -2.01 22.31 5.68
C SER A 223 -1.90 23.69 5.07
N GLN A 224 -2.59 23.94 3.95
CA GLN A 224 -2.65 25.26 3.32
C GLN A 224 -3.43 26.28 4.16
N GLU A 225 -4.55 25.88 4.76
CA GLU A 225 -5.37 26.74 5.65
C GLU A 225 -4.62 27.15 6.93
N LEU A 226 -3.85 26.23 7.52
CA LEU A 226 -3.07 26.46 8.74
C LEU A 226 -1.69 27.09 8.47
N GLY A 227 -1.22 27.07 7.23
CA GLY A 227 0.12 27.54 6.85
C GLY A 227 1.26 26.67 7.39
N ILE A 228 1.00 25.41 7.74
CA ILE A 228 1.95 24.43 8.29
C ILE A 228 2.32 23.44 7.18
N PRO A 229 3.61 23.15 6.91
CA PRO A 229 4.01 22.11 5.96
C PRO A 229 3.37 20.75 6.26
N LEU A 230 2.91 20.05 5.21
CA LEU A 230 2.17 18.79 5.35
C LEU A 230 2.89 17.71 6.20
N PRO A 231 4.22 17.50 6.11
CA PRO A 231 4.92 16.55 6.98
C PRO A 231 4.90 16.94 8.47
N GLU A 232 4.95 18.25 8.76
CA GLU A 232 4.89 18.77 10.14
C GLU A 232 3.47 18.68 10.72
N LEU A 233 2.45 18.75 9.86
CA LEU A 233 1.05 18.56 10.25
C LEU A 233 0.70 17.09 10.53
N LEU A 234 1.26 16.16 9.75
CA LEU A 234 0.87 14.76 9.75
C LEU A 234 1.72 13.87 10.66
N GLY A 235 2.96 14.25 10.98
CA GLY A 235 3.88 13.39 11.75
C GLY A 235 4.04 12.04 11.06
N ASP A 236 3.86 10.94 11.81
CA ASP A 236 3.92 9.57 11.28
C ASP A 236 2.67 9.17 10.48
N ASN A 237 1.57 9.94 10.52
CA ASN A 237 0.28 9.59 9.93
C ASN A 237 0.12 10.10 8.47
N ILE A 238 1.15 9.95 7.65
CA ILE A 238 1.26 10.63 6.33
C ILE A 238 0.26 10.05 5.31
N ALA A 239 -0.12 8.77 5.41
CA ALA A 239 -1.08 8.16 4.49
C ALA A 239 -1.82 6.95 5.10
N ILE A 240 -3.04 6.70 4.62
CA ILE A 240 -3.81 5.52 5.01
C ILE A 240 -3.64 4.46 3.92
N SER A 241 -2.86 3.42 4.21
CA SER A 241 -2.73 2.29 3.30
C SER A 241 -3.81 1.24 3.55
N THR A 242 -4.06 0.38 2.55
CA THR A 242 -4.91 -0.81 2.74
C THR A 242 -4.33 -1.76 3.79
N GLY A 243 -3.01 -1.86 3.90
CA GLY A 243 -2.34 -2.66 4.94
C GLY A 243 -2.65 -2.15 6.34
N THR A 244 -2.62 -0.84 6.55
CA THR A 244 -2.99 -0.18 7.81
C THR A 244 -4.44 -0.49 8.19
N LEU A 245 -5.38 -0.45 7.23
CA LEU A 245 -6.77 -0.80 7.47
C LEU A 245 -6.96 -2.30 7.78
N PHE A 246 -6.20 -3.20 7.15
CA PHE A 246 -6.23 -4.61 7.50
C PHE A 246 -5.76 -4.83 8.95
N LYS A 247 -4.68 -4.15 9.38
CA LYS A 247 -4.22 -4.19 10.78
C LYS A 247 -5.32 -3.65 11.71
N ALA A 248 -5.92 -2.51 11.38
CA ALA A 248 -6.95 -1.86 12.20
C ALA A 248 -8.24 -2.70 12.34
N ALA A 249 -8.64 -3.42 11.29
CA ALA A 249 -9.86 -4.21 11.27
C ALA A 249 -9.72 -5.59 11.93
N PHE A 250 -8.50 -6.10 12.09
CA PHE A 250 -8.25 -7.48 12.52
C PHE A 250 -8.87 -7.80 13.89
N ILE A 251 -8.61 -6.96 14.90
CA ILE A 251 -9.15 -7.15 16.25
C ILE A 251 -10.67 -7.00 16.27
N PRO A 252 -11.27 -5.89 15.77
CA PRO A 252 -12.73 -5.75 15.69
C PRO A 252 -13.41 -6.93 14.99
N GLY A 253 -12.86 -7.40 13.87
CA GLY A 253 -13.43 -8.50 13.09
C GLY A 253 -13.46 -9.83 13.83
N ILE A 254 -12.37 -10.20 14.51
CA ILE A 254 -12.30 -11.42 15.32
C ILE A 254 -13.22 -11.32 16.53
N VAL A 255 -13.21 -10.19 17.23
CA VAL A 255 -14.09 -9.97 18.40
C VAL A 255 -15.54 -10.12 17.99
N LEU A 256 -15.94 -9.53 16.87
CA LEU A 256 -17.31 -9.65 16.36
C LEU A 256 -17.70 -11.10 16.04
N ALA A 257 -16.82 -11.85 15.36
CA ALA A 257 -17.05 -13.26 15.08
C ALA A 257 -17.19 -14.09 16.36
N LEU A 258 -16.38 -13.82 17.37
CA LEU A 258 -16.46 -14.46 18.68
C LEU A 258 -17.75 -14.10 19.42
N LEU A 259 -18.20 -12.84 19.36
CA LEU A 259 -19.47 -12.42 19.94
C LEU A 259 -20.67 -13.12 19.28
N TYR A 260 -20.64 -13.33 17.96
CA TYR A 260 -21.66 -14.10 17.26
C TYR A 260 -21.67 -15.58 17.68
N ALA A 261 -20.49 -16.20 17.78
CA ALA A 261 -20.37 -17.57 18.25
C ALA A 261 -20.81 -17.70 19.72
N ALA A 262 -20.43 -16.75 20.58
CA ALA A 262 -20.82 -16.70 21.98
C ALA A 262 -22.34 -16.53 22.14
N TYR A 263 -22.97 -15.68 21.34
CA TYR A 263 -24.42 -15.55 21.33
C TYR A 263 -25.11 -16.85 20.87
N ALA A 264 -24.63 -17.47 19.79
CA ALA A 264 -25.19 -18.73 19.30
C ALA A 264 -25.10 -19.85 20.36
N LEU A 265 -23.95 -19.95 21.04
CA LEU A 265 -23.72 -20.90 22.12
C LEU A 265 -24.59 -20.58 23.34
N GLY A 266 -24.63 -19.31 23.77
CA GLY A 266 -25.44 -18.87 24.91
C GLY A 266 -26.94 -19.10 24.69
N PHE A 267 -27.44 -18.82 23.49
CA PHE A 267 -28.81 -19.11 23.10
C PHE A 267 -29.11 -20.62 23.16
N ALA A 268 -28.19 -21.46 22.70
CA ALA A 268 -28.34 -22.91 22.74
C ALA A 268 -28.29 -23.47 24.17
N LEU A 269 -27.43 -22.93 25.04
CA LEU A 269 -27.35 -23.33 26.46
C LEU A 269 -28.63 -22.96 27.22
N LEU A 270 -29.21 -21.78 26.95
CA LEU A 270 -30.46 -21.33 27.56
C LEU A 270 -31.69 -22.03 26.98
N ARG A 271 -31.65 -22.44 25.70
CA ARG A 271 -32.74 -23.14 25.01
C ARG A 271 -32.23 -24.40 24.28
N PRO A 272 -31.92 -25.49 25.00
CA PRO A 272 -31.35 -26.70 24.41
C PRO A 272 -32.26 -27.36 23.37
N LYS A 273 -33.59 -27.19 23.50
CA LYS A 273 -34.58 -27.72 22.54
C LYS A 273 -34.54 -27.01 21.18
N SER A 274 -34.05 -25.77 21.12
CA SER A 274 -34.01 -24.97 19.90
C SER A 274 -32.71 -25.16 19.11
N ALA A 275 -31.70 -25.78 19.72
CA ALA A 275 -30.40 -26.04 19.11
C ALA A 275 -29.78 -27.32 19.72
N PRO A 276 -30.36 -28.49 19.41
CA PRO A 276 -29.92 -29.74 20.03
C PRO A 276 -28.51 -30.15 19.56
N PRO A 277 -27.78 -30.93 20.38
CA PRO A 277 -26.52 -31.53 19.97
C PRO A 277 -26.78 -32.57 18.86
N ILE A 278 -25.87 -32.63 17.90
CA ILE A 278 -25.93 -33.55 16.77
C ILE A 278 -25.09 -34.77 17.12
N ASN A 279 -25.75 -35.90 17.34
CA ASN A 279 -25.08 -37.20 17.48
C ASN A 279 -24.92 -37.82 16.09
N GLN A 280 -23.82 -37.51 15.40
CA GLN A 280 -23.45 -38.20 14.17
C GLN A 280 -22.67 -39.46 14.54
N ASN A 281 -23.15 -40.63 14.10
CA ASN A 281 -22.40 -41.87 14.18
C ASN A 281 -21.05 -41.65 13.49
N ALA A 282 -19.96 -41.76 14.25
CA ALA A 282 -18.62 -41.65 13.70
C ALA A 282 -18.43 -42.72 12.62
N ASP A 283 -18.04 -42.32 11.42
CA ASP A 283 -17.56 -43.25 10.40
C ASP A 283 -16.41 -44.09 10.99
N GLU A 284 -16.39 -45.40 10.74
CA GLU A 284 -15.43 -46.39 11.28
C GLU A 284 -13.94 -46.07 10.99
N ASN A 285 -13.63 -45.07 10.17
CA ASN A 285 -12.28 -44.66 9.78
C ASN A 285 -11.77 -43.37 10.42
N THR A 286 -12.52 -42.74 11.35
CA THR A 286 -12.11 -41.49 11.99
C THR A 286 -11.43 -41.75 13.33
N TYR A 287 -10.24 -41.17 13.53
CA TYR A 287 -9.48 -41.30 14.78
C TYR A 287 -10.26 -40.68 15.96
N ASP A 288 -10.73 -41.52 16.88
CA ASP A 288 -11.45 -41.09 18.08
C ASP A 288 -10.47 -40.60 19.15
N LEU A 289 -10.18 -39.30 19.10
CA LEU A 289 -9.33 -38.58 20.06
C LEU A 289 -9.85 -38.71 21.51
N LEU A 290 -11.15 -38.94 21.70
CA LEU A 290 -11.74 -39.16 23.03
C LEU A 290 -11.39 -40.56 23.56
N ALA A 291 -11.22 -41.56 22.70
CA ALA A 291 -10.89 -42.93 23.12
C ALA A 291 -9.54 -42.99 23.86
N ASP A 292 -8.53 -42.26 23.38
CA ASP A 292 -7.20 -42.24 24.01
C ASP A 292 -7.15 -41.40 25.31
N TYR A 293 -8.11 -40.50 25.52
CA TYR A 293 -8.25 -39.67 26.73
C TYR A 293 -9.38 -40.12 27.68
N GLY A 294 -9.76 -41.41 27.61
CA GLY A 294 -10.73 -42.01 28.54
C GLY A 294 -12.16 -41.49 28.35
N ARG A 295 -12.53 -41.13 27.12
CA ARG A 295 -13.80 -40.52 26.69
C ARG A 295 -14.17 -39.21 27.37
N SER A 296 -13.20 -38.56 28.02
CA SER A 296 -13.39 -37.27 28.70
C SER A 296 -13.01 -36.12 27.77
N ALA A 297 -14.01 -35.44 27.20
CA ALA A 297 -13.83 -34.29 26.33
C ALA A 297 -12.95 -33.19 26.95
N VAL A 298 -13.04 -32.98 28.27
CA VAL A 298 -12.24 -32.00 29.02
C VAL A 298 -10.74 -32.36 29.02
N ARG A 299 -10.40 -33.65 29.07
CA ARG A 299 -8.99 -34.10 29.10
C ARG A 299 -8.37 -34.03 27.71
N ALA A 300 -9.11 -34.42 26.68
CA ALA A 300 -8.70 -34.27 25.30
C ALA A 300 -8.53 -32.79 24.91
N ALA A 301 -9.48 -31.93 25.29
CA ALA A 301 -9.38 -30.49 25.07
C ALA A 301 -8.21 -29.87 25.84
N GLY A 302 -7.99 -30.26 27.11
CA GLY A 302 -6.87 -29.82 27.92
C GLY A 302 -5.51 -30.22 27.33
N ALA A 303 -5.39 -31.43 26.77
CA ALA A 303 -4.16 -31.90 26.14
C ALA A 303 -3.73 -31.09 24.91
N ILE A 304 -4.66 -30.42 24.24
CA ILE A 304 -4.40 -29.54 23.10
C ILE A 304 -4.25 -28.09 23.57
N ALA A 305 -5.20 -27.58 24.36
CA ALA A 305 -5.26 -26.17 24.74
C ALA A 305 -4.13 -25.75 25.69
N ILE A 306 -3.74 -26.60 26.65
CA ILE A 306 -2.70 -26.28 27.63
C ILE A 306 -1.34 -26.03 26.97
N PRO A 307 -0.79 -26.93 26.13
CA PRO A 307 0.49 -26.67 25.48
C PRO A 307 0.41 -25.46 24.53
N THR A 308 -0.68 -25.30 23.76
CA THR A 308 -0.86 -24.13 22.89
C THR A 308 -0.83 -22.81 23.66
N LEU A 309 -1.60 -22.69 24.74
CA LEU A 309 -1.64 -21.48 25.57
C LEU A 309 -0.31 -21.25 26.30
N ALA A 310 0.36 -22.31 26.77
CA ALA A 310 1.65 -22.21 27.42
C ALA A 310 2.73 -21.67 26.47
N PHE A 311 2.82 -22.19 25.24
CA PHE A 311 3.80 -21.73 24.25
C PHE A 311 3.54 -20.29 23.80
N ILE A 312 2.28 -19.91 23.59
CA ILE A 312 1.91 -18.53 23.28
C ILE A 312 2.25 -17.60 24.46
N GLY A 313 1.91 -18.00 25.69
CA GLY A 313 2.22 -17.24 26.90
C GLY A 313 3.72 -17.05 27.13
N ILE A 314 4.52 -18.08 26.89
CA ILE A 314 5.99 -18.00 26.96
C ILE A 314 6.54 -17.03 25.90
N TRP A 315 6.03 -17.12 24.66
CA TRP A 315 6.49 -16.24 23.58
C TRP A 315 6.16 -14.77 23.84
N VAL A 316 4.93 -14.48 24.26
CA VAL A 316 4.49 -13.14 24.64
C VAL A 316 5.30 -12.61 25.82
N SER A 317 5.53 -13.44 26.85
CA SER A 317 6.36 -13.06 28.01
C SER A 317 7.81 -12.79 27.60
N ALA A 318 8.39 -13.59 26.71
CA ALA A 318 9.74 -13.40 26.21
C ALA A 318 9.87 -12.11 25.38
N ALA A 319 8.84 -11.76 24.61
CA ALA A 319 8.79 -10.48 23.90
C ALA A 319 8.71 -9.30 24.89
N PHE A 320 7.83 -9.35 25.90
CA PHE A 320 7.73 -8.32 26.94
C PHE A 320 9.01 -8.16 27.78
N MET A 321 9.76 -9.24 27.99
CA MET A 321 11.05 -9.22 28.71
C MET A 321 12.22 -8.75 27.83
N GLY A 322 12.01 -8.41 26.56
CA GLY A 322 13.06 -8.00 25.63
C GLY A 322 14.01 -9.13 25.22
N LEU A 323 13.64 -10.39 25.47
CA LEU A 323 14.41 -11.58 25.04
C LEU A 323 14.17 -11.89 23.56
N SER A 324 13.03 -11.47 23.02
CA SER A 324 12.68 -11.60 21.60
C SER A 324 12.22 -10.26 21.02
N GLY A 325 12.79 -9.85 19.89
CA GLY A 325 12.47 -8.59 19.23
C GLY A 325 13.08 -8.48 17.84
N SER A 326 13.00 -7.32 17.19
CA SER A 326 13.74 -7.07 15.95
C SER A 326 15.25 -7.14 16.25
N GLN A 327 15.98 -7.90 15.42
CA GLN A 327 17.44 -8.01 15.48
C GLN A 327 18.13 -7.21 14.39
N GLN A 328 17.36 -6.66 13.45
CA GLN A 328 17.86 -5.57 12.63
C GLN A 328 18.26 -4.44 13.58
N PRO A 329 19.42 -3.79 13.39
CA PRO A 329 19.58 -2.46 13.95
C PRO A 329 18.34 -1.66 13.51
N PRO A 330 17.80 -0.77 14.35
CA PRO A 330 16.55 -0.11 14.03
C PRO A 330 16.68 0.49 12.62
N GLU A 331 15.60 0.58 11.84
CA GLU A 331 15.63 1.56 10.75
C GLU A 331 15.81 3.00 11.30
N ASP A 332 15.65 3.20 12.62
CA ASP A 332 16.27 4.29 13.40
C ASP A 332 17.81 4.22 13.44
N THR A 333 18.48 3.41 12.60
CA THR A 333 19.81 3.76 12.08
C THR A 333 19.74 4.96 11.13
N LEU A 334 18.56 5.57 10.96
CA LEU A 334 18.38 7.00 10.73
C LEU A 334 18.94 7.89 11.88
N GLU A 335 19.19 7.36 13.08
CA GLU A 335 20.02 8.02 14.11
C GLU A 335 21.50 8.04 13.74
N PHE A 336 21.94 7.05 12.95
CA PHE A 336 23.29 7.04 12.37
C PHE A 336 23.33 7.83 11.07
N SER A 337 22.26 7.87 10.26
CA SER A 337 22.23 8.71 9.05
C SER A 337 22.17 10.19 9.39
N SER A 338 21.52 10.60 10.49
CA SER A 338 21.56 11.98 10.96
C SER A 338 22.95 12.35 11.49
N PHE A 339 23.63 11.42 12.17
CA PHE A 339 25.03 11.61 12.59
C PHE A 339 26.01 11.59 11.42
N GLN A 340 25.82 10.69 10.45
CA GLN A 340 26.65 10.51 9.28
C GLN A 340 26.39 11.60 8.24
N ALA A 341 25.15 12.04 8.04
CA ALA A 341 24.81 13.21 7.25
C ALA A 341 25.33 14.49 7.92
N MET A 342 25.28 14.60 9.26
CA MET A 342 25.92 15.70 9.97
C MET A 342 27.45 15.68 9.76
N LEU A 343 28.10 14.52 9.83
CA LEU A 343 29.54 14.37 9.58
C LEU A 343 29.91 14.63 8.11
N GLU A 344 29.11 14.14 7.15
CA GLU A 344 29.27 14.40 5.71
C GLU A 344 29.02 15.87 5.38
N GLU A 345 28.10 16.53 6.09
CA GLU A 345 27.85 17.97 5.93
C GLU A 345 28.98 18.78 6.57
N ILE A 346 29.51 18.37 7.73
CA ILE A 346 30.75 18.93 8.32
C ILE A 346 31.96 18.72 7.39
N GLU A 347 32.03 17.59 6.68
CA GLU A 347 33.07 17.26 5.70
C GLU A 347 32.95 18.09 4.42
N ARG A 348 31.74 18.24 3.88
CA ARG A 348 31.43 19.16 2.77
C ARG A 348 31.69 20.61 3.15
N ALA A 349 31.47 20.94 4.42
CA ALA A 349 31.56 22.27 4.99
C ALA A 349 32.99 22.73 5.32
N ARG A 350 34.06 22.21 4.70
CA ARG A 350 35.43 22.74 4.93
C ARG A 350 35.50 24.25 4.59
N PRO A 351 35.55 25.13 5.60
CA PRO A 351 36.72 25.99 5.73
C PRO A 351 37.14 26.28 7.20
N SER A 352 38.45 26.32 7.43
CA SER A 352 39.16 26.82 8.63
C SER A 352 39.29 25.92 9.89
N GLY A 353 40.08 24.85 9.79
CA GLY A 353 41.06 24.49 10.85
C GLY A 353 40.58 24.03 12.23
N THR A 354 39.32 23.61 12.42
CA THR A 354 38.79 23.21 13.74
C THR A 354 38.88 21.70 14.06
N LEU A 355 38.88 20.82 13.06
CA LEU A 355 39.11 19.37 13.18
C LEU A 355 40.23 18.97 12.21
N SER A 356 41.24 18.23 12.67
CA SER A 356 42.29 17.73 11.80
C SER A 356 41.83 16.53 10.96
N ASP A 357 42.44 16.30 9.79
CA ASP A 357 42.14 15.16 8.92
C ASP A 357 42.24 13.81 9.65
N GLU A 358 43.16 13.72 10.62
CA GLU A 358 43.34 12.53 11.44
C GLU A 358 42.21 12.34 12.46
N ASP A 359 41.68 13.42 13.04
CA ASP A 359 40.59 13.35 14.02
C ASP A 359 39.26 12.97 13.36
N PHE A 360 39.07 13.40 12.11
CA PHE A 360 37.93 13.01 11.29
C PHE A 360 38.01 11.53 10.85
N ALA A 361 39.18 11.07 10.41
CA ALA A 361 39.40 9.65 10.13
C ALA A 361 39.24 8.77 11.38
N ALA A 362 39.67 9.27 12.54
CA ALA A 362 39.46 8.61 13.83
C ALA A 362 37.97 8.58 14.22
N LEU A 363 37.21 9.66 14.00
CA LEU A 363 35.76 9.74 14.17
C LEU A 363 35.07 8.70 13.30
N GLN A 364 35.31 8.70 11.98
CA GLN A 364 34.73 7.73 11.05
C GLN A 364 35.07 6.28 11.43
N THR A 365 36.30 6.02 11.86
CA THR A 365 36.73 4.69 12.30
C THR A 365 36.04 4.29 13.60
N TYR A 366 35.90 5.22 14.55
CA TYR A 366 35.23 5.03 15.83
C TYR A 366 33.73 4.77 15.62
N THR A 367 33.03 5.57 14.81
CA THR A 367 31.63 5.33 14.46
C THR A 367 31.45 4.08 13.60
N ALA A 368 32.37 3.77 12.69
CA ALA A 368 32.32 2.51 11.95
C ALA A 368 32.51 1.31 12.88
N LEU A 369 33.35 1.41 13.92
CA LEU A 369 33.54 0.34 14.89
C LEU A 369 32.32 0.19 15.81
N LEU A 370 31.74 1.29 16.30
CA LEU A 370 30.54 1.29 17.13
C LEU A 370 29.27 0.87 16.37
N SER A 371 29.05 1.39 15.15
CA SER A 371 27.94 0.95 14.27
C SER A 371 28.04 -0.54 13.90
N ARG A 372 29.27 -1.08 13.88
CA ARG A 372 29.54 -2.51 13.69
C ARG A 372 29.60 -3.30 15.00
N GLY A 373 29.37 -2.67 16.16
CA GLY A 373 29.42 -3.25 17.50
C GLY A 373 30.74 -3.91 17.89
N LYS A 374 31.86 -3.46 17.31
CA LYS A 374 33.20 -3.92 17.64
C LYS A 374 33.74 -3.13 18.84
N SER A 375 34.53 -3.79 19.70
CA SER A 375 35.23 -3.12 20.80
C SER A 375 36.16 -2.05 20.23
N VAL A 376 35.98 -0.81 20.68
CA VAL A 376 36.83 0.30 20.29
C VAL A 376 38.20 0.13 20.98
N PRO A 377 39.32 0.21 20.25
CA PRO A 377 40.65 0.27 20.84
C PRO A 377 40.78 1.43 21.86
N GLU A 378 41.42 1.20 23.01
CA GLU A 378 41.52 2.19 24.11
C GLU A 378 42.18 3.50 23.67
N ASP A 379 43.12 3.45 22.73
CA ASP A 379 43.79 4.59 22.10
C ASP A 379 42.84 5.42 21.22
N LEU A 380 41.98 4.75 20.44
CA LEU A 380 40.96 5.41 19.63
C LEU A 380 39.84 6.00 20.51
N GLN A 381 39.51 5.33 21.62
CA GLN A 381 38.51 5.80 22.58
C GLN A 381 39.01 7.05 23.34
N ALA A 382 40.26 7.05 23.81
CA ALA A 382 40.87 8.21 24.47
C ALA A 382 40.99 9.42 23.54
N ARG A 383 41.40 9.18 22.28
CA ARG A 383 41.44 10.25 21.26
C ARG A 383 40.05 10.78 20.93
N MET A 384 39.02 9.94 20.97
CA MET A 384 37.65 10.38 20.73
C MET A 384 37.05 11.16 21.90
N ASP A 385 37.37 10.80 23.14
CA ASP A 385 37.01 11.61 24.31
C ASP A 385 37.67 13.00 24.28
N GLU A 386 38.88 13.11 23.73
CA GLU A 386 39.59 14.38 23.50
C GLU A 386 38.96 15.21 22.36
N VAL A 387 38.60 14.58 21.23
CA VAL A 387 37.94 15.22 20.09
C VAL A 387 36.52 15.67 20.45
N LEU A 388 35.72 14.82 21.10
CA LEU A 388 34.37 15.17 21.56
C LEU A 388 34.40 16.17 22.73
N GLY A 389 35.49 16.22 23.49
CA GLY A 389 35.73 17.24 24.51
C GLY A 389 36.14 18.61 23.95
N SER A 390 36.79 18.65 22.78
CA SER A 390 37.26 19.87 22.11
C SER A 390 36.25 20.47 21.11
N LEU A 391 35.28 19.68 20.66
CA LEU A 391 34.07 20.11 19.95
C LEU A 391 33.14 20.89 20.89
N THR A 392 33.55 22.09 21.28
CA THR A 392 32.67 23.00 22.04
C THR A 392 31.53 23.49 21.15
N GLY A 393 30.36 23.77 21.74
CA GLY A 393 29.21 24.30 21.01
C GLY A 393 29.54 25.53 20.16
N GLN A 394 30.53 26.35 20.57
CA GLN A 394 30.99 27.53 19.85
C GLN A 394 31.74 27.20 18.56
N THR A 395 32.58 26.16 18.58
CA THR A 395 33.33 25.69 17.40
C THR A 395 32.37 25.18 16.31
N LEU A 396 31.31 24.48 16.73
CA LEU A 396 30.25 24.01 15.83
C LEU A 396 29.47 25.20 15.23
N ILE A 397 29.14 26.21 16.05
CA ILE A 397 28.44 27.43 15.64
C ILE A 397 29.19 28.16 14.52
N ASP A 398 30.50 28.32 14.65
CA ASP A 398 31.30 29.12 13.70
C ASP A 398 31.47 28.39 12.34
N THR A 399 31.62 27.07 12.36
CA THR A 399 31.69 26.25 11.13
C THR A 399 30.37 26.27 10.36
N LEU A 400 29.24 26.11 11.04
CA LEU A 400 27.91 26.05 10.42
C LEU A 400 27.47 27.41 9.82
N ARG A 401 27.85 28.53 10.46
CA ARG A 401 27.57 29.87 9.93
C ARG A 401 28.37 30.19 8.67
N GLY A 402 29.63 29.74 8.58
CA GLY A 402 30.49 30.00 7.43
C GLY A 402 30.03 29.32 6.14
N THR A 403 29.43 28.15 6.26
CA THR A 403 29.05 27.30 5.12
C THR A 403 27.68 27.63 4.56
N GLU A 404 26.72 27.90 5.44
CA GLU A 404 25.40 28.35 5.03
C GLU A 404 25.46 29.70 4.29
N PHE A 405 26.36 30.61 4.69
CA PHE A 405 26.61 31.85 3.97
C PHE A 405 27.13 31.63 2.54
N ALA A 406 28.14 30.76 2.38
CA ALA A 406 28.76 30.49 1.10
C ALA A 406 27.81 29.79 0.11
N GLU A 407 27.06 28.80 0.59
CA GLU A 407 26.12 28.04 -0.23
C GLU A 407 24.93 28.90 -0.68
N ARG A 408 24.31 29.65 0.26
CA ARG A 408 23.18 30.53 -0.07
C ARG A 408 23.58 31.67 -1.01
N LYS A 409 24.79 32.23 -0.85
CA LYS A 409 25.33 33.23 -1.79
C LYS A 409 25.49 32.65 -3.20
N ALA A 410 26.02 31.43 -3.31
CA ALA A 410 26.23 30.77 -4.60
C ALA A 410 24.92 30.37 -5.30
N VAL A 411 23.93 29.86 -4.56
CA VAL A 411 22.59 29.54 -5.11
C VAL A 411 21.89 30.81 -5.56
N LEU A 412 21.86 31.84 -4.72
CA LEU A 412 21.24 33.13 -5.04
C LEU A 412 21.88 33.80 -6.27
N GLY A 413 23.22 33.83 -6.32
CA GLY A 413 23.95 34.38 -7.46
C GLY A 413 23.59 33.68 -8.77
N ARG A 414 23.56 32.35 -8.77
CA ARG A 414 23.19 31.55 -9.96
C ARG A 414 21.75 31.77 -10.41
N SER A 415 20.79 31.78 -9.49
CA SER A 415 19.37 31.98 -9.83
C SER A 415 19.09 33.38 -10.38
N VAL A 416 19.65 34.42 -9.76
CA VAL A 416 19.49 35.81 -10.23
C VAL A 416 20.19 36.01 -11.58
N ALA A 417 21.37 35.43 -11.77
CA ALA A 417 22.09 35.48 -13.04
C ALA A 417 21.29 34.83 -14.18
N ARG A 418 20.77 33.61 -13.98
CA ARG A 418 19.95 32.90 -14.99
C ARG A 418 18.67 33.64 -15.36
N PHE A 419 17.99 34.21 -14.36
CA PHE A 419 16.77 35.00 -14.60
C PHE A 419 17.08 36.29 -15.38
N ALA A 420 18.12 37.03 -14.96
CA ALA A 420 18.54 38.24 -15.63
C ALA A 420 18.96 37.98 -17.09
N GLN A 421 19.68 36.88 -17.32
CA GLN A 421 20.12 36.44 -18.65
C GLN A 421 18.94 36.03 -19.55
N SER A 422 17.93 35.35 -18.99
CA SER A 422 16.73 34.94 -19.73
C SER A 422 15.89 36.15 -20.16
N ILE A 423 15.71 37.12 -19.26
CA ILE A 423 15.00 38.37 -19.58
C ILE A 423 15.76 39.22 -20.59
N ASP A 424 17.09 39.29 -20.48
CA ASP A 424 17.95 40.01 -21.44
C ASP A 424 17.79 39.44 -22.86
N ALA A 425 17.77 38.10 -22.98
CA ALA A 425 17.62 37.42 -24.25
C ALA A 425 16.20 37.55 -24.85
N MET A 426 15.15 37.58 -24.02
CA MET A 426 13.76 37.60 -24.49
C MET A 426 13.19 39.00 -24.73
N LEU A 427 13.51 39.95 -23.85
CA LEU A 427 12.88 41.28 -23.78
C LEU A 427 13.89 42.43 -23.89
N GLY A 428 15.19 42.13 -23.91
CA GLY A 428 16.28 43.09 -24.10
C GLY A 428 16.90 43.64 -22.81
N ALA A 429 18.10 44.21 -22.96
CA ALA A 429 18.98 44.59 -21.86
C ALA A 429 18.41 45.62 -20.88
N GLU A 430 17.56 46.53 -21.34
CA GLU A 430 16.98 47.59 -20.50
C GLU A 430 16.07 47.00 -19.40
N LEU A 431 15.31 45.95 -19.72
CA LEU A 431 14.39 45.29 -18.79
C LEU A 431 15.10 44.28 -17.87
N ALA A 432 16.29 43.81 -18.25
CA ALA A 432 17.12 42.92 -17.45
C ALA A 432 18.05 43.64 -16.45
N GLN A 433 18.37 44.91 -16.69
CA GLN A 433 19.35 45.67 -15.90
C GLN A 433 19.11 45.68 -14.38
N PRO A 434 17.86 45.85 -13.87
CA PRO A 434 17.61 45.83 -12.43
C PRO A 434 17.99 44.52 -11.74
N PHE A 435 17.97 43.39 -12.47
CA PHE A 435 18.33 42.07 -11.94
C PHE A 435 19.85 41.84 -12.02
N LYS A 436 20.53 42.36 -13.06
CA LYS A 436 22.00 42.38 -13.14
C LYS A 436 22.63 43.20 -12.01
N ASP A 437 22.00 44.32 -11.62
CA ASP A 437 22.44 45.15 -10.48
C ASP A 437 22.26 44.44 -9.12
N VAL A 438 21.28 43.53 -9.01
CA VAL A 438 21.10 42.69 -7.82
C VAL A 438 22.17 41.59 -7.79
N GLN A 439 22.45 40.95 -8.93
CA GLN A 439 23.52 39.96 -9.05
C GLN A 439 24.87 40.52 -8.59
N GLY A 440 25.27 41.70 -9.08
CA GLY A 440 26.54 42.32 -8.70
C GLY A 440 26.66 42.62 -7.20
N ARG A 441 25.55 42.98 -6.54
CA ARG A 441 25.51 43.20 -5.08
C ARG A 441 25.56 41.88 -4.28
N VAL A 442 24.93 40.82 -4.78
CA VAL A 442 24.99 39.47 -4.19
C VAL A 442 26.41 38.90 -4.26
N GLU A 443 27.09 39.08 -5.39
CA GLU A 443 28.48 38.63 -5.57
C GLU A 443 29.47 39.38 -4.67
N ALA A 444 29.22 40.67 -4.42
CA ALA A 444 30.06 41.52 -3.56
C ALA A 444 29.88 41.28 -2.05
N ALA A 445 28.77 40.66 -1.61
CA ALA A 445 28.49 40.45 -0.18
C ALA A 445 29.49 39.46 0.45
N GLN A 446 30.05 39.82 1.61
CA GLN A 446 30.96 38.99 2.41
C GLN A 446 30.36 38.54 3.75
N THR A 447 29.23 39.14 4.14
CA THR A 447 28.48 38.77 5.35
C THR A 447 27.01 38.54 5.06
N LEU A 448 26.32 37.82 5.96
CA LEU A 448 24.89 37.57 5.84
C LEU A 448 24.06 38.87 5.82
N ASP A 449 24.48 39.89 6.58
CA ASP A 449 23.82 41.20 6.62
C ASP A 449 23.98 41.97 5.29
N GLU A 450 25.16 41.89 4.67
CA GLU A 450 25.41 42.47 3.34
C GLU A 450 24.59 41.75 2.25
N LEU A 451 24.49 40.42 2.34
CA LEU A 451 23.66 39.62 1.44
C LEU A 451 22.17 39.99 1.59
N THR A 452 21.72 40.23 2.82
CA THR A 452 20.37 40.70 3.14
C THR A 452 20.10 42.08 2.52
N ALA A 453 21.05 43.00 2.66
CA ALA A 453 20.96 44.34 2.12
C ALA A 453 20.93 44.34 0.58
N ALA A 454 21.71 43.47 -0.06
CA ALA A 454 21.77 43.32 -1.52
C ALA A 454 20.40 42.95 -2.13
N VAL A 455 19.63 42.12 -1.44
CA VAL A 455 18.34 41.55 -1.90
C VAL A 455 17.14 42.47 -1.59
N ARG A 456 17.28 43.40 -0.64
CA ARG A 456 16.18 44.24 -0.12
C ARG A 456 15.61 45.23 -1.15
N GLY A 457 16.43 45.69 -2.08
CA GLY A 457 16.07 46.70 -3.09
C GLY A 457 15.74 46.15 -4.49
N ALA A 458 15.50 44.84 -4.62
CA ALA A 458 15.23 44.19 -5.88
C ALA A 458 13.73 44.27 -6.28
N PRO A 459 13.38 44.28 -7.59
CA PRO A 459 11.98 44.25 -8.04
C PRO A 459 11.26 42.99 -7.56
N ARG A 460 10.04 43.11 -6.99
CA ARG A 460 9.27 41.98 -6.41
C ARG A 460 7.80 42.01 -6.83
N GLY A 461 7.13 40.87 -6.84
CA GLY A 461 5.66 40.75 -6.96
C GLY A 461 5.12 41.04 -8.36
N GLN A 462 4.05 41.84 -8.44
CA GLN A 462 3.33 42.13 -9.68
C GLN A 462 4.20 42.65 -10.85
N PRO A 463 5.20 43.54 -10.66
CA PRO A 463 6.11 43.95 -11.74
C PRO A 463 6.88 42.81 -12.38
N VAL A 464 7.33 41.82 -11.60
CA VAL A 464 8.05 40.64 -12.11
C VAL A 464 7.09 39.72 -12.87
N GLN A 465 5.88 39.50 -12.33
CA GLN A 465 4.85 38.71 -12.99
C GLN A 465 4.40 39.34 -14.32
N ALA A 466 4.26 40.66 -14.37
CA ALA A 466 3.91 41.37 -15.60
C ALA A 466 5.00 41.23 -16.67
N LEU A 467 6.27 41.17 -16.26
CA LEU A 467 7.43 41.01 -17.14
C LEU A 467 7.52 39.58 -17.69
N VAL A 468 7.24 38.56 -16.86
CA VAL A 468 7.11 37.15 -17.27
C VAL A 468 5.95 36.94 -18.24
N ASN A 469 4.75 37.46 -17.91
CA ASN A 469 3.59 37.37 -18.79
C ASN A 469 3.79 38.15 -20.11
N ARG A 470 4.75 39.08 -20.15
CA ARG A 470 5.13 39.80 -21.36
C ARG A 470 6.12 38.98 -22.19
N ALA A 471 7.12 38.37 -21.56
CA ALA A 471 8.06 37.45 -22.21
C ALA A 471 7.31 36.29 -22.90
N ASP A 472 6.35 35.68 -22.19
CA ASP A 472 5.53 34.57 -22.71
C ASP A 472 4.67 34.97 -23.93
N ARG A 473 4.22 36.22 -24.00
CA ARG A 473 3.40 36.72 -25.11
C ARG A 473 4.21 37.23 -26.31
N GLU A 474 5.39 37.78 -26.07
CA GLU A 474 6.20 38.44 -27.10
C GLU A 474 7.30 37.54 -27.70
N PHE A 475 7.71 36.46 -27.01
CA PHE A 475 8.79 35.59 -27.45
C PHE A 475 8.28 34.31 -28.15
N ASP A 476 8.74 34.07 -29.38
CA ASP A 476 8.35 32.90 -30.18
C ASP A 476 9.35 31.75 -30.00
N PHE A 477 8.90 30.66 -29.36
CA PHE A 477 9.68 29.44 -29.13
C PHE A 477 9.71 28.48 -30.34
N THR A 478 8.93 28.74 -31.40
CA THR A 478 8.83 27.85 -32.57
C THR A 478 10.19 27.58 -33.25
N PRO A 479 11.08 28.58 -33.48
CA PRO A 479 12.39 28.35 -34.09
C PRO A 479 13.31 27.46 -33.23
N TYR A 480 13.15 27.51 -31.90
CA TYR A 480 13.93 26.74 -30.94
C TYR A 480 13.55 25.27 -30.95
N GLN A 481 12.24 24.97 -30.93
CA GLN A 481 11.72 23.61 -30.99
C GLN A 481 12.10 22.93 -32.31
N LEU A 482 11.94 23.65 -33.44
CA LEU A 482 12.31 23.14 -34.76
C LEU A 482 13.81 22.81 -34.83
N ALA A 483 14.69 23.68 -34.31
CA ALA A 483 16.14 23.43 -34.30
C ALA A 483 16.54 22.22 -33.43
N SER A 484 15.87 22.04 -32.28
CA SER A 484 16.10 20.90 -31.37
C SER A 484 15.66 19.57 -31.98
N GLU A 485 14.47 19.52 -32.59
CA GLU A 485 13.98 18.34 -33.31
C GLU A 485 14.91 17.97 -34.47
N ASP A 486 15.39 18.96 -35.20
CA ASP A 486 16.27 18.77 -36.35
C ASP A 486 17.66 18.23 -35.97
N TYR A 487 18.20 18.68 -34.84
CA TYR A 487 19.42 18.16 -34.25
C TYR A 487 19.23 16.73 -33.76
N THR A 488 18.17 16.48 -32.98
CA THR A 488 17.86 15.17 -32.39
C THR A 488 17.62 14.10 -33.46
N SER A 489 16.92 14.44 -34.53
CA SER A 489 16.71 13.58 -35.69
C SER A 489 18.03 13.19 -36.36
N THR A 490 19.00 14.12 -36.42
CA THR A 490 20.33 13.88 -37.00
C THR A 490 21.20 13.03 -36.08
N LEU A 491 21.27 13.38 -34.79
CA LEU A 491 22.08 12.68 -33.79
C LEU A 491 21.59 11.23 -33.57
N SER A 492 20.28 11.02 -33.48
CA SER A 492 19.70 9.67 -33.30
C SER A 492 20.00 8.75 -34.49
N LYS A 493 20.05 9.28 -35.72
CA LYS A 493 20.45 8.52 -36.92
C LYS A 493 21.92 8.09 -36.84
N LEU A 494 22.79 8.92 -36.28
CA LEU A 494 24.22 8.61 -36.11
C LEU A 494 24.46 7.62 -34.95
N ARG A 495 23.67 7.67 -33.87
CA ARG A 495 23.82 6.78 -32.70
C ARG A 495 23.16 5.40 -32.83
N ARG A 496 22.46 5.09 -33.93
CA ARG A 496 21.79 3.78 -34.11
C ARG A 496 22.80 2.63 -34.10
N LYS A 497 22.53 1.60 -33.28
CA LYS A 497 23.33 0.35 -33.20
C LYS A 497 23.59 -0.31 -34.56
N SER A 498 22.65 -0.26 -35.50
CA SER A 498 22.82 -0.83 -36.85
C SER A 498 23.83 -0.07 -37.71
N VAL A 499 23.95 1.25 -37.50
CA VAL A 499 24.94 2.10 -38.19
C VAL A 499 26.30 1.94 -37.51
N LEU A 500 26.34 1.96 -36.17
CA LEU A 500 27.54 1.65 -35.36
C LEU A 500 28.15 0.27 -35.67
N ARG A 501 27.32 -0.71 -36.09
CA ARG A 501 27.80 -2.02 -36.52
C ARG A 501 28.42 -1.97 -37.92
N LYS A 502 27.85 -1.21 -38.86
CA LYS A 502 28.46 -0.97 -40.18
C LYS A 502 29.80 -0.24 -40.09
N PHE A 503 29.93 0.73 -39.18
CA PHE A 503 31.19 1.43 -38.89
C PHE A 503 32.33 0.48 -38.41
N LYS A 504 31.99 -0.73 -37.96
CA LYS A 504 32.95 -1.74 -37.50
C LYS A 504 33.39 -2.70 -38.60
N ASP A 505 32.59 -2.86 -39.66
CA ASP A 505 32.81 -3.83 -40.74
C ASP A 505 33.59 -3.24 -41.94
N ASP A 506 33.57 -1.90 -42.13
CA ASP A 506 34.29 -1.15 -43.18
C ASP A 506 34.77 0.22 -42.65
N PRO A 507 36.00 0.34 -42.11
CA PRO A 507 36.45 1.56 -41.40
C PRO A 507 36.64 2.78 -42.32
N ASP A 508 37.22 2.57 -43.50
CA ASP A 508 37.64 3.65 -44.40
C ASP A 508 36.43 4.30 -45.09
N GLY A 509 35.50 3.49 -45.62
CA GLY A 509 34.27 4.00 -46.22
C GLY A 509 33.33 4.64 -45.20
N ALA A 510 33.45 4.26 -43.92
CA ALA A 510 32.63 4.80 -42.87
C ALA A 510 33.21 6.10 -42.28
N LEU A 511 34.53 6.30 -42.28
CA LEU A 511 35.14 7.60 -41.99
C LEU A 511 34.71 8.66 -43.02
N GLU A 512 34.65 8.31 -44.31
CA GLU A 512 34.19 9.22 -45.37
C GLU A 512 32.70 9.60 -45.21
N GLU A 513 31.84 8.64 -44.88
CA GLU A 513 30.41 8.89 -44.61
C GLU A 513 30.18 9.68 -43.31
N LEU A 514 31.03 9.50 -42.29
CA LEU A 514 30.97 10.28 -41.05
C LEU A 514 31.38 11.73 -41.31
N ASN A 515 32.48 11.97 -42.04
CA ASN A 515 32.94 13.31 -42.42
C ASN A 515 31.90 14.06 -43.27
N ARG A 516 31.17 13.35 -44.15
CA ARG A 516 30.07 13.96 -44.92
C ARG A 516 28.88 14.36 -44.04
N ARG A 517 28.59 13.59 -42.99
CA ARG A 517 27.48 13.84 -42.07
C ARG A 517 27.85 14.80 -40.95
N SER A 518 29.13 14.89 -40.57
CA SER A 518 29.63 15.80 -39.56
C SER A 518 29.45 17.25 -39.99
N GLU A 519 29.60 17.58 -41.27
CA GLU A 519 29.32 18.92 -41.81
C GLU A 519 27.85 19.36 -41.58
N THR A 520 26.91 18.43 -41.79
CA THR A 520 25.47 18.66 -41.51
C THR A 520 25.21 18.81 -40.01
N LEU A 521 25.90 18.02 -39.18
CA LEU A 521 25.80 18.07 -37.72
C LEU A 521 26.37 19.37 -37.16
N THR A 522 27.53 19.82 -37.66
CA THR A 522 28.18 21.10 -37.33
C THR A 522 27.26 22.27 -37.62
N THR A 523 26.60 22.27 -38.78
CA THR A 523 25.64 23.33 -39.16
C THR A 523 24.47 23.38 -38.18
N LYS A 524 23.93 22.22 -37.79
CA LYS A 524 22.82 22.11 -36.83
C LYS A 524 23.24 22.51 -35.41
N ILE A 525 24.44 22.11 -34.95
CA ILE A 525 24.99 22.51 -33.65
C ILE A 525 25.25 24.02 -33.60
N ASN A 526 25.82 24.61 -34.66
CA ASN A 526 26.02 26.06 -34.71
C ASN A 526 24.70 26.83 -34.72
N THR A 527 23.66 26.30 -35.37
CA THR A 527 22.31 26.87 -35.31
C THR A 527 21.72 26.78 -33.91
N LEU A 528 21.93 25.65 -33.20
CA LEU A 528 21.55 25.52 -31.80
C LEU A 528 22.32 26.50 -30.91
N LEU A 529 23.65 26.60 -31.02
CA LEU A 529 24.45 27.53 -30.22
C LEU A 529 24.09 29.00 -30.50
N ALA A 530 23.70 29.34 -31.74
CA ALA A 530 23.25 30.69 -32.08
C ALA A 530 21.89 31.04 -31.46
N LEU A 531 20.96 30.07 -31.39
CA LEU A 531 19.63 30.27 -30.81
C LEU A 531 19.63 30.14 -29.28
N TYR A 532 20.25 29.08 -28.77
CA TYR A 532 20.26 28.65 -27.36
C TYR A 532 21.46 29.13 -26.55
N GLY A 533 22.50 29.69 -27.18
CA GLY A 533 23.72 30.13 -26.49
C GLY A 533 23.49 31.02 -25.26
N PRO A 534 22.51 31.94 -25.28
CA PRO A 534 22.15 32.71 -24.09
C PRO A 534 21.44 31.93 -22.97
N PHE A 535 20.95 30.71 -23.22
CA PHE A 535 20.12 29.93 -22.30
C PHE A 535 20.79 28.65 -21.78
N PHE A 536 21.87 28.18 -22.40
CA PHE A 536 22.64 27.03 -21.90
C PHE A 536 23.48 27.40 -20.68
N ASP A 537 23.68 26.43 -19.79
CA ASP A 537 24.70 26.54 -18.76
C ASP A 537 26.11 26.33 -19.34
N GLU A 538 27.11 26.81 -18.61
CA GLU A 538 28.52 26.76 -19.02
C GLU A 538 29.01 25.33 -19.34
N PRO A 539 28.65 24.27 -18.57
CA PRO A 539 29.04 22.90 -18.88
C PRO A 539 28.44 22.37 -20.19
N THR A 540 27.17 22.65 -20.47
CA THR A 540 26.51 22.19 -21.71
C THR A 540 27.08 22.90 -22.93
N THR A 541 27.37 24.19 -22.79
CA THR A 541 28.01 24.99 -23.85
C THR A 541 29.41 24.47 -24.17
N ALA A 542 30.22 24.18 -23.15
CA ALA A 542 31.54 23.58 -23.31
C ALA A 542 31.45 22.20 -23.99
N ALA A 543 30.49 21.35 -23.57
CA ALA A 543 30.29 20.03 -24.18
C ALA A 543 29.93 20.10 -25.67
N PHE A 544 29.20 21.11 -26.14
CA PHE A 544 28.95 21.30 -27.57
C PHE A 544 30.20 21.78 -28.32
N VAL A 545 30.92 22.76 -27.78
CA VAL A 545 32.09 23.37 -28.44
C VAL A 545 33.27 22.39 -28.51
N ASP A 546 33.58 21.72 -27.41
CA ASP A 546 34.74 20.82 -27.31
C ASP A 546 34.54 19.57 -28.17
N ASN A 547 33.35 18.95 -28.10
CA ASN A 547 33.06 17.77 -28.92
C ASN A 547 32.92 18.12 -30.41
N LEU A 548 32.45 19.31 -30.76
CA LEU A 548 32.42 19.76 -32.15
C LEU A 548 33.83 19.96 -32.71
N ALA A 549 34.75 20.49 -31.91
CA ALA A 549 36.16 20.61 -32.27
C ALA A 549 36.80 19.23 -32.49
N LEU A 550 36.50 18.26 -31.63
CA LEU A 550 36.99 16.88 -31.77
C LEU A 550 36.44 16.18 -33.02
N ILE A 551 35.16 16.38 -33.35
CA ILE A 551 34.51 15.80 -34.54
C ILE A 551 35.10 16.36 -35.85
N THR A 552 35.57 17.61 -35.84
CA THR A 552 36.09 18.29 -37.05
C THR A 552 37.60 18.18 -37.21
N ALA A 553 38.36 18.02 -36.12
CA ALA A 553 39.82 18.02 -36.14
C ALA A 553 40.46 16.62 -36.05
N ALA A 554 39.76 15.61 -35.51
CA ALA A 554 40.34 14.27 -35.36
C ALA A 554 40.41 13.54 -36.72
N GLU A 555 41.55 12.91 -37.02
CA GLU A 555 41.74 12.09 -38.22
C GLU A 555 41.33 10.62 -38.02
N ASP A 556 41.11 10.20 -36.76
CA ASP A 556 40.80 8.84 -36.38
C ASP A 556 39.30 8.62 -36.09
N LEU A 557 38.76 7.51 -36.59
CA LEU A 557 37.33 7.18 -36.49
C LEU A 557 36.86 6.99 -35.04
N GLU A 558 37.73 6.50 -34.15
CA GLU A 558 37.37 6.16 -32.76
C GLU A 558 37.12 7.41 -31.92
N THR A 559 38.00 8.42 -32.03
CA THR A 559 37.86 9.71 -31.35
C THR A 559 36.65 10.48 -31.88
N GLN A 560 36.42 10.51 -33.19
CA GLN A 560 35.22 11.13 -33.77
C GLN A 560 33.93 10.44 -33.29
N LEU A 561 33.92 9.10 -33.18
CA LEU A 561 32.75 8.34 -32.72
C LEU A 561 32.45 8.56 -31.23
N ASN A 562 33.49 8.68 -30.39
CA ASN A 562 33.34 8.96 -28.97
C ASN A 562 32.82 10.39 -28.75
N ALA A 563 33.35 11.38 -29.46
CA ALA A 563 32.83 12.75 -29.42
C ALA A 563 31.34 12.83 -29.84
N VAL A 564 30.92 12.07 -30.87
CA VAL A 564 29.49 11.97 -31.25
C VAL A 564 28.62 11.30 -30.16
N ARG A 565 29.19 10.43 -29.32
CA ARG A 565 28.49 9.79 -28.18
C ARG A 565 28.39 10.68 -26.96
N GLU A 566 29.31 11.63 -26.80
CA GLU A 566 29.34 12.58 -25.67
C GLU A 566 28.59 13.88 -25.96
N LEU A 567 28.16 14.10 -27.21
CA LEU A 567 27.25 15.19 -27.54
C LEU A 567 25.95 15.15 -26.67
N PRO A 568 25.43 16.30 -26.23
CA PRO A 568 24.20 16.36 -25.41
C PRO A 568 23.01 15.64 -26.06
N ALA A 569 22.21 14.92 -25.28
CA ALA A 569 21.05 14.19 -25.78
C ALA A 569 19.80 15.09 -25.85
N SER A 570 18.75 14.63 -26.54
CA SER A 570 17.48 15.38 -26.63
C SER A 570 16.91 15.70 -25.26
N GLY A 571 17.02 14.79 -24.29
CA GLY A 571 16.58 15.02 -22.92
C GLY A 571 17.39 16.06 -22.14
N ASP A 572 18.55 16.50 -22.63
CA ASP A 572 19.33 17.61 -22.06
C ASP A 572 18.89 18.95 -22.69
N LEU A 573 18.58 18.95 -23.99
CA LEU A 573 18.02 20.11 -24.73
C LEU A 573 16.57 20.41 -24.32
N ASP A 574 15.74 19.38 -24.18
CA ASP A 574 14.36 19.49 -23.70
C ASP A 574 14.32 19.93 -22.23
N ARG A 575 15.37 19.61 -21.45
CA ARG A 575 15.57 20.18 -20.11
C ARG A 575 15.94 21.65 -20.16
N ALA A 576 16.84 22.07 -21.05
CA ALA A 576 17.16 23.49 -21.20
C ALA A 576 15.96 24.34 -21.65
N ILE A 577 15.12 23.86 -22.58
CA ILE A 577 13.85 24.51 -22.95
C ILE A 577 12.84 24.42 -21.81
N GLY A 578 12.74 23.26 -21.17
CA GLY A 578 11.88 23.00 -20.03
C GLY A 578 12.24 23.86 -18.81
N ASP A 579 13.50 24.24 -18.66
CA ASP A 579 13.99 25.17 -17.64
C ASP A 579 13.63 26.61 -18.02
N VAL A 580 13.64 26.97 -19.30
CA VAL A 580 13.19 28.30 -19.78
C VAL A 580 11.66 28.46 -19.68
N ASN A 581 10.88 27.44 -20.07
CA ASN A 581 9.44 27.39 -19.84
C ASN A 581 9.10 27.25 -18.35
N GLY A 582 9.91 26.50 -17.60
CA GLY A 582 9.81 26.35 -16.14
C GLY A 582 10.12 27.65 -15.40
N LEU A 583 11.04 28.46 -15.91
CA LEU A 583 11.33 29.82 -15.44
C LEU A 583 10.13 30.77 -15.62
N LEU A 584 9.32 30.56 -16.66
CA LEU A 584 8.10 31.33 -16.93
C LEU A 584 6.85 30.79 -16.20
N GLU A 585 6.69 29.47 -16.05
CA GLU A 585 5.48 28.83 -15.50
C GLU A 585 5.58 28.44 -14.02
N ARG A 586 6.76 28.03 -13.52
CA ARG A 586 6.95 27.44 -12.18
C ARG A 586 7.84 28.28 -11.25
N GLU A 587 8.93 28.83 -11.76
CA GLU A 587 9.87 29.61 -10.95
C GLU A 587 9.58 31.12 -10.97
N ALA A 588 8.83 31.65 -11.93
CA ALA A 588 8.35 33.03 -11.91
C ALA A 588 7.50 33.34 -10.66
N TYR A 589 6.69 32.38 -10.19
CA TYR A 589 5.95 32.51 -8.93
C TYR A 589 6.88 32.49 -7.68
N LEU A 590 8.05 31.84 -7.78
CA LEU A 590 9.10 31.79 -6.75
C LEU A 590 10.09 32.97 -6.82
N ALA A 591 10.25 33.58 -7.99
CA ALA A 591 11.06 34.79 -8.19
C ALA A 591 10.25 36.06 -7.89
N ALA A 592 8.95 36.08 -8.20
CA ALA A 592 8.05 37.17 -7.87
C ALA A 592 7.79 37.26 -6.35
N SER A 593 7.81 36.14 -5.63
CA SER A 593 7.80 36.14 -4.16
C SER A 593 9.18 35.71 -3.67
N PHE A 594 10.02 36.67 -3.27
CA PHE A 594 11.33 36.41 -2.66
C PHE A 594 11.24 35.32 -1.58
N ALA A 595 11.44 34.05 -1.95
CA ALA A 595 11.63 32.95 -1.03
C ALA A 595 12.85 33.24 -0.12
N TYR A 596 13.75 34.10 -0.61
CA TYR A 596 14.89 34.65 0.11
C TYR A 596 14.59 35.79 1.09
N ASP A 597 13.55 36.60 0.93
CA ASP A 597 13.24 37.60 1.98
C ASP A 597 12.67 36.91 3.22
N ARG A 598 11.99 35.76 3.03
CA ARG A 598 11.60 34.85 4.10
C ARG A 598 12.80 34.10 4.65
N SER A 599 13.59 33.41 3.81
CA SER A 599 14.73 32.63 4.30
C SER A 599 15.87 33.50 4.87
N VAL A 600 16.10 34.72 4.38
CA VAL A 600 17.03 35.68 4.99
C VAL A 600 16.49 36.25 6.31
N ARG A 601 15.19 36.53 6.41
CA ARG A 601 14.55 36.88 7.71
C ARG A 601 14.59 35.73 8.69
N GLU A 602 14.48 34.50 8.20
CA GLU A 602 14.59 33.28 8.98
C GLU A 602 16.03 33.03 9.42
N VAL A 603 17.04 33.15 8.56
CA VAL A 603 18.46 33.07 8.95
C VAL A 603 18.83 34.19 9.93
N ALA A 604 18.38 35.44 9.69
CA ALA A 604 18.58 36.56 10.62
C ALA A 604 17.84 36.41 11.97
N ARG A 605 16.88 35.48 12.05
CA ARG A 605 16.14 35.10 13.27
C ARG A 605 16.52 33.71 13.80
N GLY A 606 17.50 33.03 13.19
CA GLY A 606 17.92 31.66 13.52
C GLY A 606 16.97 30.54 13.08
N GLN A 607 15.91 30.82 12.33
CA GLN A 607 14.82 29.88 11.98
C GLN A 607 15.01 29.23 10.60
N VAL A 608 16.14 28.59 10.32
CA VAL A 608 16.33 27.95 9.00
C VAL A 608 15.70 26.56 8.95
N PRO A 609 14.81 26.26 7.98
CA PRO A 609 14.42 24.89 7.67
C PRO A 609 15.48 24.24 6.79
N PHE A 610 16.09 23.15 7.27
CA PHE A 610 16.92 22.27 6.46
C PHE A 610 16.05 21.37 5.58
N GLY A 611 16.47 21.15 4.34
CA GLY A 611 15.92 20.13 3.44
C GLY A 611 16.35 18.73 3.85
N VAL A 612 16.03 18.29 5.07
CA VAL A 612 16.07 16.87 5.40
C VAL A 612 14.80 16.26 4.80
N ALA A 613 14.91 15.79 3.56
CA ALA A 613 13.77 15.27 2.79
C ALA A 613 13.22 13.92 3.30
N GLN A 614 13.58 13.51 4.51
CA GLN A 614 13.00 12.35 5.17
C GLN A 614 12.45 12.74 6.55
N PRO A 615 11.27 12.24 6.94
CA PRO A 615 10.76 12.44 8.29
C PRO A 615 11.72 11.75 9.26
N VAL A 616 12.52 12.54 9.98
CA VAL A 616 13.33 12.03 11.08
C VAL A 616 12.49 12.14 12.35
N SER A 617 11.91 11.02 12.77
CA SER A 617 11.12 10.90 14.00
C SER A 617 12.03 10.67 15.21
N SER A 618 12.81 11.67 15.66
CA SER A 618 13.47 11.55 16.98
C SER A 618 13.99 12.88 17.53
N ASP A 619 14.10 12.93 18.86
CA ASP A 619 14.63 14.04 19.65
C ASP A 619 15.97 14.59 19.15
N ALA A 620 16.78 13.78 18.44
CA ALA A 620 18.03 14.19 17.78
C ALA A 620 17.83 15.30 16.73
N ALA A 621 16.81 15.18 15.87
CA ALA A 621 16.51 16.18 14.83
C ALA A 621 15.97 17.48 15.45
N ASN A 622 15.17 17.35 16.52
CA ASN A 622 14.69 18.49 17.30
C ASN A 622 15.83 19.16 18.06
N LEU A 623 16.76 18.40 18.64
CA LEU A 623 17.95 18.93 19.31
C LEU A 623 18.95 19.52 18.33
N LEU A 624 19.10 18.97 17.12
CA LEU A 624 19.83 19.57 16.01
C LEU A 624 19.18 20.90 15.64
N ARG A 625 17.90 20.91 15.28
CA ARG A 625 17.15 22.13 14.94
C ARG A 625 17.18 23.16 16.06
N LYS A 626 17.11 22.74 17.33
CA LYS A 626 17.28 23.58 18.52
C LYS A 626 18.70 24.11 18.65
N SER A 627 19.71 23.29 18.39
CA SER A 627 21.13 23.70 18.36
C SER A 627 21.40 24.77 17.30
N PHE A 628 20.75 24.65 16.15
CA PHE A 628 20.82 25.58 15.03
C PHE A 628 19.99 26.86 15.24
N THR A 629 18.84 26.77 15.89
CA THR A 629 18.03 27.96 16.23
C THR A 629 18.61 28.77 17.39
N ASP A 630 19.40 28.11 18.25
CA ASP A 630 19.94 28.65 19.49
C ASP A 630 21.46 28.96 19.39
N LEU A 631 21.97 29.14 18.15
CA LEU A 631 23.38 29.45 17.81
C LEU A 631 23.94 30.71 18.51
N GLY A 632 23.11 31.48 19.22
CA GLY A 632 23.51 32.63 20.04
C GLY A 632 23.69 32.33 21.54
N SER A 633 23.01 31.32 22.09
CA SER A 633 23.03 31.02 23.55
C SER A 633 23.91 29.81 23.91
N GLY A 634 24.15 28.90 22.96
CA GLY A 634 24.99 27.71 23.15
C GLY A 634 24.36 26.56 23.95
N GLU A 635 23.06 26.64 24.27
CA GLU A 635 22.36 25.62 25.08
C GLU A 635 21.92 24.41 24.24
N GLY A 636 21.34 24.63 23.06
CA GLY A 636 21.02 23.57 22.10
C GLY A 636 22.23 22.68 21.74
N PRO A 637 23.37 23.25 21.30
CA PRO A 637 24.56 22.47 20.94
C PRO A 637 25.11 21.61 22.09
N ARG A 638 24.99 22.09 23.34
CA ARG A 638 25.37 21.31 24.54
C ARG A 638 24.43 20.13 24.77
N GLN A 639 23.13 20.31 24.62
CA GLN A 639 22.14 19.24 24.77
C GLN A 639 22.30 18.17 23.68
N LEU A 640 22.59 18.58 22.45
CA LEU A 640 22.92 17.68 21.35
C LEU A 640 24.19 16.86 21.63
N SER A 641 25.25 17.49 22.15
CA SER A 641 26.47 16.79 22.54
C SER A 641 26.27 15.78 23.68
N ALA A 642 25.33 16.05 24.60
CA ALA A 642 24.96 15.15 25.68
C ALA A 642 24.12 13.97 25.20
N TYR A 643 23.19 14.20 24.26
CA TYR A 643 22.40 13.17 23.59
C TYR A 643 23.28 12.12 22.91
N PHE A 644 24.27 12.56 22.11
CA PHE A 644 25.18 11.64 21.44
C PHE A 644 26.00 10.78 22.41
N ARG A 645 26.37 11.34 23.56
CA ARG A 645 27.09 10.60 24.61
C ARG A 645 26.22 9.50 25.25
N ASP A 646 24.92 9.75 25.41
CA ASP A 646 23.97 8.84 26.08
C ASP A 646 23.46 7.74 25.14
N SER A 647 23.09 8.09 23.90
CA SER A 647 22.58 7.16 22.88
C SER A 647 23.60 6.09 22.49
N LEU A 648 24.89 6.45 22.42
CA LEU A 648 25.97 5.50 22.12
C LEU A 648 26.22 4.47 23.24
N SER A 649 25.72 4.71 24.46
CA SER A 649 25.96 3.86 25.62
C SER A 649 24.80 2.89 25.96
N THR A 650 23.61 3.08 25.37
CA THR A 650 22.35 2.48 25.86
C THR A 650 21.75 1.37 24.96
N TYR A 651 22.24 1.15 23.73
CA TYR A 651 21.61 0.18 22.81
C TYR A 651 21.91 -1.29 23.16
N LYS A 652 20.90 -2.03 23.64
CA LYS A 652 20.97 -3.49 23.88
C LYS A 652 20.11 -4.25 22.86
N VAL A 653 20.74 -5.07 22.02
CA VAL A 653 20.04 -5.89 21.00
C VAL A 653 19.37 -7.11 21.65
N PRO A 654 18.11 -7.43 21.31
CA PRO A 654 17.45 -8.65 21.76
C PRO A 654 18.21 -9.93 21.33
N PRO A 655 18.37 -10.94 22.21
CA PRO A 655 19.16 -12.13 21.91
C PRO A 655 18.55 -13.04 20.84
N VAL A 656 17.22 -13.00 20.60
CA VAL A 656 16.55 -13.81 19.56
C VAL A 656 15.66 -12.94 18.67
N SER A 657 15.73 -13.10 17.35
CA SER A 657 14.84 -12.35 16.44
C SER A 657 13.39 -12.78 16.55
N MET A 658 12.47 -11.86 16.27
CA MET A 658 11.03 -12.13 16.32
C MET A 658 10.63 -13.26 15.35
N GLY A 659 11.18 -13.27 14.12
CA GLY A 659 10.93 -14.34 13.16
C GLY A 659 11.44 -15.72 13.61
N VAL A 660 12.64 -15.78 14.20
CA VAL A 660 13.22 -17.02 14.72
C VAL A 660 12.44 -17.54 15.93
N SER A 661 12.07 -16.65 16.85
CA SER A 661 11.28 -17.02 18.02
C SER A 661 9.91 -17.58 17.63
N ALA A 662 9.23 -16.97 16.65
CA ALA A 662 7.96 -17.44 16.13
C ALA A 662 8.09 -18.83 15.51
N PHE A 663 9.14 -19.07 14.69
CA PHE A 663 9.42 -20.39 14.12
C PHE A 663 9.61 -21.46 15.20
N LEU A 664 10.41 -21.17 16.23
CA LEU A 664 10.68 -22.11 17.31
C LEU A 664 9.43 -22.43 18.13
N VAL A 665 8.58 -21.44 18.37
CA VAL A 665 7.29 -21.61 19.07
C VAL A 665 6.36 -22.50 18.25
N ILE A 666 6.21 -22.24 16.94
CA ILE A 666 5.38 -23.04 16.05
C ILE A 666 5.90 -24.49 15.98
N ALA A 667 7.21 -24.68 15.82
CA ALA A 667 7.82 -26.01 15.79
C ALA A 667 7.62 -26.77 17.11
N SER A 668 7.83 -26.10 18.24
CA SER A 668 7.63 -26.68 19.58
C SER A 668 6.17 -27.06 19.80
N MET A 669 5.24 -26.19 19.39
CA MET A 669 3.81 -26.45 19.50
C MET A 669 3.41 -27.63 18.61
N ALA A 670 3.91 -27.72 17.38
CA ALA A 670 3.62 -28.85 16.49
C ALA A 670 4.13 -30.18 17.05
N LEU A 671 5.36 -30.21 17.59
CA LEU A 671 5.93 -31.39 18.23
C LEU A 671 5.14 -31.80 19.48
N ALA A 672 4.77 -30.83 20.32
CA ALA A 672 4.00 -31.07 21.53
C ALA A 672 2.57 -31.55 21.23
N LEU A 673 1.89 -30.95 20.26
CA LEU A 673 0.57 -31.42 19.83
C LEU A 673 0.66 -32.82 19.24
N ALA A 674 1.65 -33.12 18.40
CA ALA A 674 1.82 -34.46 17.84
C ALA A 674 2.11 -35.51 18.92
N ALA A 675 2.86 -35.13 19.97
CA ALA A 675 3.11 -35.98 21.14
C ALA A 675 1.82 -36.24 21.94
N ALA A 676 1.03 -35.18 22.15
CA ALA A 676 -0.23 -35.24 22.89
C ALA A 676 -1.32 -36.02 22.12
N LEU A 677 -1.38 -35.89 20.81
CA LEU A 677 -2.41 -36.56 20.01
C LEU A 677 -2.17 -38.07 19.95
N ARG A 678 -0.92 -38.54 19.89
CA ARG A 678 -0.60 -39.98 19.85
C ARG A 678 0.43 -40.38 20.91
N PRO A 679 0.02 -40.49 22.18
CA PRO A 679 0.93 -40.88 23.27
C PRO A 679 1.47 -42.31 23.14
N ARG A 680 0.80 -43.17 22.35
CA ARG A 680 1.13 -44.59 22.19
C ARG A 680 2.15 -44.90 21.09
N GLU A 681 2.43 -43.94 20.19
CA GLU A 681 3.48 -44.11 19.19
C GLU A 681 4.87 -43.78 19.73
N SER A 682 5.92 -44.17 19.00
CA SER A 682 7.28 -43.83 19.37
C SER A 682 7.47 -42.31 19.46
N GLN A 683 7.79 -41.84 20.66
CA GLN A 683 8.02 -40.41 20.95
C GLN A 683 9.47 -39.98 20.60
N LEU A 684 10.35 -40.94 20.30
CA LEU A 684 11.77 -40.69 20.04
C LEU A 684 12.02 -39.63 18.95
N PRO A 685 11.36 -39.66 17.77
CA PRO A 685 11.58 -38.62 16.75
C PRO A 685 11.13 -37.23 17.21
N LEU A 686 10.05 -37.15 18.00
CA LEU A 686 9.53 -35.88 18.52
C LEU A 686 10.46 -35.28 19.57
N LEU A 687 11.04 -36.12 20.44
CA LEU A 687 12.04 -35.72 21.43
C LEU A 687 13.34 -35.24 20.78
N ILE A 688 13.77 -35.89 19.69
CA ILE A 688 14.91 -35.45 18.88
C ILE A 688 14.62 -34.06 18.28
N GLY A 689 13.40 -33.83 17.79
CA GLY A 689 12.95 -32.51 17.34
C GLY A 689 12.98 -31.45 18.44
N ALA A 690 12.51 -31.80 19.64
CA ALA A 690 12.50 -30.91 20.79
C ALA A 690 13.93 -30.56 21.26
N LEU A 691 14.85 -31.53 21.22
CA LEU A 691 16.28 -31.28 21.43
C LEU A 691 16.85 -30.33 20.37
N GLY A 692 16.40 -30.44 19.12
CA GLY A 692 16.72 -29.48 18.06
C GLY A 692 16.27 -28.06 18.39
N VAL A 693 15.04 -27.86 18.89
CA VAL A 693 14.54 -26.55 19.33
C VAL A 693 15.39 -25.98 20.46
N ILE A 694 15.68 -26.79 21.49
CA ILE A 694 16.51 -26.36 22.63
C ILE A 694 17.92 -26.01 22.15
N GLY A 695 18.51 -26.86 21.30
CA GLY A 695 19.82 -26.61 20.70
C GLY A 695 19.85 -25.32 19.87
N PHE A 696 18.76 -25.02 19.17
CA PHE A 696 18.62 -23.76 18.43
C PHE A 696 18.59 -22.58 19.39
N LEU A 697 17.78 -22.61 20.44
CA LEU A 697 17.71 -21.54 21.46
C LEU A 697 19.06 -21.30 22.13
N VAL A 698 19.75 -22.36 22.53
CA VAL A 698 21.08 -22.27 23.14
C VAL A 698 22.09 -21.66 22.16
N ALA A 699 22.08 -22.11 20.91
CA ALA A 699 22.94 -21.54 19.88
C ALA A 699 22.61 -20.06 19.63
N ALA A 700 21.33 -19.69 19.62
CA ALA A 700 20.88 -18.33 19.40
C ALA A 700 21.27 -17.39 20.54
N VAL A 701 21.22 -17.84 21.79
CA VAL A 701 21.55 -17.02 22.97
C VAL A 701 23.06 -16.90 23.21
N TYR A 702 23.82 -17.99 22.99
CA TYR A 702 25.22 -18.06 23.40
C TYR A 702 26.23 -17.95 22.25
N TRP A 703 25.89 -18.44 21.06
CA TRP A 703 26.85 -18.55 19.94
C TRP A 703 26.56 -17.61 18.79
N VAL A 704 25.32 -17.13 18.66
CA VAL A 704 24.93 -16.20 17.60
C VAL A 704 24.72 -14.82 18.20
N THR A 705 25.57 -13.89 17.78
CA THR A 705 25.45 -12.47 18.13
C THR A 705 25.00 -11.69 16.89
N PRO A 706 24.54 -10.42 17.05
CA PRO A 706 24.23 -9.54 15.93
C PRO A 706 25.40 -9.33 14.94
N HIS A 707 26.62 -9.73 15.31
CA HIS A 707 27.85 -9.58 14.53
C HIS A 707 28.37 -10.88 13.91
N THR A 708 27.73 -12.02 14.13
CA THR A 708 28.14 -13.30 13.51
C THR A 708 27.86 -13.26 12.00
N ASP A 709 28.79 -13.67 11.14
CA ASP A 709 28.56 -13.67 9.69
C ASP A 709 27.33 -14.52 9.29
N PRO A 710 26.50 -14.12 8.30
CA PRO A 710 25.29 -14.86 7.91
C PRO A 710 25.54 -16.34 7.57
N TRP A 711 26.68 -16.65 6.95
CA TRP A 711 27.04 -18.03 6.60
C TRP A 711 27.42 -18.86 7.83
N LEU A 712 28.15 -18.27 8.79
CA LEU A 712 28.53 -18.91 10.03
C LEU A 712 27.30 -19.14 10.93
N ARG A 713 26.37 -18.19 10.98
CA ARG A 713 25.05 -18.38 11.62
C ARG A 713 24.31 -19.57 11.02
N THR A 714 24.29 -19.67 9.70
CA THR A 714 23.63 -20.77 8.98
C THR A 714 24.24 -22.13 9.35
N LEU A 715 25.58 -22.21 9.45
CA LEU A 715 26.27 -23.44 9.88
C LEU A 715 26.00 -23.80 11.34
N ILE A 716 26.01 -22.81 12.24
CA ILE A 716 25.69 -23.03 13.67
C ILE A 716 24.27 -23.57 13.82
N TYR A 717 23.32 -23.03 13.07
CA TYR A 717 21.92 -23.46 13.10
C TYR A 717 21.64 -24.73 12.29
N ALA A 718 22.53 -25.16 11.39
CA ALA A 718 22.27 -26.29 10.50
C ALA A 718 21.92 -27.58 11.26
N VAL A 719 22.69 -27.93 12.29
CA VAL A 719 22.44 -29.15 13.09
C VAL A 719 21.12 -29.05 13.87
N PRO A 720 20.87 -27.98 14.66
CA PRO A 720 19.56 -27.78 15.31
C PRO A 720 18.38 -27.84 14.34
N VAL A 721 18.48 -27.20 13.18
CA VAL A 721 17.42 -27.17 12.16
C VAL A 721 17.18 -28.56 11.58
N ILE A 722 18.22 -29.35 11.29
CA ILE A 722 18.06 -30.74 10.81
C ILE A 722 17.32 -31.59 11.84
N LEU A 723 17.64 -31.44 13.13
CA LEU A 723 16.94 -32.16 14.21
C LEU A 723 15.47 -31.74 14.31
N ILE A 724 15.19 -30.43 14.22
CA ILE A 724 13.82 -29.91 14.19
C ILE A 724 13.05 -30.49 12.99
N ILE A 725 13.64 -30.47 11.79
CA ILE A 725 13.04 -31.03 10.57
C ILE A 725 12.77 -32.53 10.76
N TYR A 726 13.71 -33.29 11.30
CA TYR A 726 13.51 -34.72 11.57
C TYR A 726 12.31 -34.97 12.50
N GLY A 727 12.17 -34.16 13.55
CA GLY A 727 10.99 -34.22 14.43
C GLY A 727 9.70 -33.82 13.73
N LEU A 728 9.72 -32.75 12.94
CA LEU A 728 8.55 -32.26 12.19
C LEU A 728 8.09 -33.25 11.12
N VAL A 729 9.01 -33.94 10.44
CA VAL A 729 8.69 -35.00 9.47
C VAL A 729 7.89 -36.14 10.12
N ALA A 730 8.14 -36.43 11.40
CA ALA A 730 7.35 -37.40 12.16
C ALA A 730 6.06 -36.79 12.75
N ALA A 731 6.07 -35.51 13.13
CA ALA A 731 4.94 -34.82 13.75
C ALA A 731 3.81 -34.50 12.76
N VAL A 732 4.16 -34.00 11.56
CA VAL A 732 3.18 -33.52 10.57
C VAL A 732 2.20 -34.62 10.13
N PRO A 733 2.63 -35.85 9.79
CA PRO A 733 1.69 -36.92 9.47
C PRO A 733 0.71 -37.24 10.61
N ARG A 734 1.19 -37.27 11.87
CA ARG A 734 0.35 -37.48 13.06
C ARG A 734 -0.71 -36.40 13.23
N LEU A 735 -0.36 -35.15 12.93
CA LEU A 735 -1.27 -34.01 12.97
C LEU A 735 -2.32 -34.08 11.85
N LEU A 736 -1.92 -34.47 10.64
CA LEU A 736 -2.79 -34.53 9.45
C LEU A 736 -3.77 -35.71 9.45
N GLU A 737 -3.63 -36.66 10.37
CA GLU A 737 -4.66 -37.70 10.58
C GLU A 737 -5.91 -37.17 11.26
N VAL A 738 -5.78 -36.08 12.03
CA VAL A 738 -6.93 -35.39 12.61
C VAL A 738 -7.65 -34.64 11.48
N GLU A 739 -8.86 -35.08 11.15
CA GLU A 739 -9.65 -34.53 10.04
C GLU A 739 -9.76 -33.01 10.11
N VAL A 740 -10.05 -32.48 11.31
CA VAL A 740 -10.14 -31.03 11.56
C VAL A 740 -8.86 -30.32 11.17
N ILE A 741 -7.70 -30.84 11.60
CA ILE A 741 -6.39 -30.24 11.29
C ILE A 741 -6.15 -30.30 9.78
N ARG A 742 -6.38 -31.47 9.17
CA ARG A 742 -6.18 -31.68 7.73
C ARG A 742 -7.02 -30.73 6.86
N VAL A 743 -8.26 -30.45 7.28
CA VAL A 743 -9.20 -29.64 6.49
C VAL A 743 -9.04 -28.15 6.77
N VAL A 744 -8.74 -27.74 8.01
CA VAL A 744 -8.77 -26.34 8.45
C VAL A 744 -7.42 -25.65 8.34
N VAL A 745 -6.34 -26.37 8.64
CA VAL A 745 -5.00 -25.76 8.66
C VAL A 745 -4.59 -25.23 7.29
N PRO A 746 -4.79 -25.90 6.14
CA PRO A 746 -4.28 -25.38 4.88
C PRO A 746 -4.88 -24.01 4.48
N PRO A 747 -6.22 -23.77 4.54
CA PRO A 747 -6.78 -22.44 4.32
C PRO A 747 -6.33 -21.40 5.35
N VAL A 748 -6.24 -21.77 6.64
CA VAL A 748 -5.75 -20.84 7.69
C VAL A 748 -4.30 -20.43 7.43
N VAL A 749 -3.43 -21.39 7.09
CA VAL A 749 -2.02 -21.12 6.77
C VAL A 749 -1.91 -20.20 5.56
N LEU A 750 -2.76 -20.39 4.54
CA LEU A 750 -2.80 -19.49 3.39
C LEU A 750 -3.20 -18.07 3.79
N ILE A 751 -4.27 -17.91 4.59
CA ILE A 751 -4.71 -16.59 5.08
C ILE A 751 -3.61 -15.95 5.95
N VAL A 752 -2.98 -16.71 6.84
CA VAL A 752 -1.88 -16.23 7.69
C VAL A 752 -0.65 -15.87 6.87
N ALA A 753 -0.34 -16.60 5.79
CA ALA A 753 0.77 -16.25 4.90
C ALA A 753 0.50 -14.93 4.17
N VAL A 754 -0.73 -14.74 3.67
CA VAL A 754 -1.17 -13.49 3.02
C VAL A 754 -1.16 -12.34 4.01
N LEU A 755 -1.87 -12.44 5.13
CA LEU A 755 -1.95 -11.37 6.13
C LEU A 755 -0.60 -11.11 6.80
N GLY A 756 0.18 -12.16 7.08
CA GLY A 756 1.52 -12.03 7.64
C GLY A 756 2.48 -11.30 6.71
N SER A 757 2.38 -11.51 5.39
CA SER A 757 3.17 -10.75 4.42
C SER A 757 2.79 -9.26 4.36
N ILE A 758 1.53 -8.93 4.63
CA ILE A 758 1.03 -7.55 4.68
C ILE A 758 1.40 -6.90 6.03
N PHE A 759 1.13 -7.59 7.15
CA PHE A 759 1.33 -7.09 8.51
C PHE A 759 2.81 -6.97 8.88
N GLY A 760 3.65 -7.86 8.33
CA GLY A 760 5.09 -7.87 8.56
C GLY A 760 5.88 -6.98 7.61
N GLY A 761 5.25 -6.11 6.81
CA GLY A 761 5.95 -5.21 5.88
C GLY A 761 6.66 -5.88 4.71
N ILE A 762 6.42 -7.17 4.48
CA ILE A 762 7.16 -7.93 3.46
C ILE A 762 6.68 -7.57 2.05
N THR A 763 5.37 -7.43 1.87
CA THR A 763 4.79 -7.06 0.57
C THR A 763 3.53 -6.23 0.71
N ASN A 764 3.28 -5.40 -0.29
CA ASN A 764 2.00 -4.71 -0.47
C ASN A 764 0.82 -5.68 -0.68
N PRO A 765 -0.44 -5.22 -0.50
CA PRO A 765 -1.63 -6.05 -0.66
C PRO A 765 -1.72 -6.78 -2.00
N THR A 766 -1.21 -6.22 -3.09
CA THR A 766 -1.32 -6.80 -4.43
C THR A 766 -0.45 -8.05 -4.63
N PRO A 767 0.87 -8.03 -4.34
CA PRO A 767 1.66 -9.26 -4.30
C PRO A 767 1.14 -10.30 -3.28
N ALA A 768 0.66 -9.84 -2.12
CA ALA A 768 0.06 -10.73 -1.12
C ALA A 768 -1.21 -11.42 -1.65
N ALA A 769 -2.07 -10.68 -2.36
CA ALA A 769 -3.25 -11.23 -3.03
C ALA A 769 -2.86 -12.25 -4.12
N ALA A 770 -1.77 -12.02 -4.86
CA ALA A 770 -1.25 -12.96 -5.83
C ALA A 770 -0.76 -14.26 -5.17
N LEU A 771 -0.07 -14.16 -4.02
CA LEU A 771 0.31 -15.33 -3.20
C LEU A 771 -0.94 -16.10 -2.74
N GLY A 772 -1.97 -15.39 -2.28
CA GLY A 772 -3.26 -15.96 -1.88
C GLY A 772 -3.97 -16.70 -3.01
N ALA A 773 -4.13 -16.03 -4.16
CA ALA A 773 -4.71 -16.58 -5.38
C ALA A 773 -3.96 -17.83 -5.86
N GLY A 774 -2.63 -17.76 -5.92
CA GLY A 774 -1.77 -18.89 -6.31
C GLY A 774 -1.88 -20.06 -5.33
N GLY A 775 -1.84 -19.79 -4.04
CA GLY A 775 -1.99 -20.79 -2.98
C GLY A 775 -3.37 -21.45 -2.99
N ALA A 776 -4.46 -20.71 -3.23
CA ALA A 776 -5.79 -21.27 -3.34
C ALA A 776 -5.95 -22.17 -4.59
N MET A 777 -5.33 -21.81 -5.72
CA MET A 777 -5.27 -22.69 -6.89
C MET A 777 -4.48 -23.97 -6.59
N LEU A 778 -3.34 -23.88 -5.89
CA LEU A 778 -2.57 -25.05 -5.47
C LEU A 778 -3.38 -25.96 -4.55
N LEU A 779 -4.02 -25.41 -3.50
CA LEU A 779 -4.87 -26.17 -2.59
C LEU A 779 -6.04 -26.85 -3.31
N SER A 780 -6.69 -26.12 -4.22
CA SER A 780 -7.79 -26.65 -5.04
C SER A 780 -7.33 -27.81 -5.92
N ALA A 781 -6.15 -27.70 -6.54
CA ALA A 781 -5.58 -28.75 -7.38
C ALA A 781 -5.14 -29.97 -6.56
N ILE A 782 -4.47 -29.76 -5.42
CA ILE A 782 -4.06 -30.83 -4.48
C ILE A 782 -5.29 -31.64 -4.06
N LYS A 783 -6.35 -30.95 -3.66
CA LYS A 783 -7.60 -31.58 -3.22
C LYS A 783 -8.27 -32.41 -4.32
N LEU A 784 -8.23 -31.96 -5.57
CA LEU A 784 -8.76 -32.76 -6.68
C LEU A 784 -7.97 -34.07 -6.88
N LEU A 785 -6.66 -34.07 -6.62
CA LEU A 785 -5.79 -35.25 -6.76
C LEU A 785 -5.89 -36.23 -5.58
N GLU A 786 -6.53 -35.86 -4.46
CA GLU A 786 -6.78 -36.79 -3.35
C GLU A 786 -7.90 -37.79 -3.64
N ARG A 787 -8.64 -37.58 -4.72
CA ARG A 787 -9.74 -38.46 -5.14
C ARG A 787 -9.20 -39.75 -5.76
N SER A 788 -10.00 -40.81 -5.69
CA SER A 788 -9.69 -42.13 -6.24
C SER A 788 -9.56 -42.14 -7.76
N GLU A 789 -10.16 -41.18 -8.45
CA GLU A 789 -10.21 -41.08 -9.92
C GLU A 789 -9.08 -40.21 -10.47
N GLN A 790 -8.43 -40.63 -11.55
CA GLN A 790 -7.31 -39.89 -12.16
C GLN A 790 -7.78 -38.56 -12.78
N VAL A 791 -7.26 -37.42 -12.27
CA VAL A 791 -7.64 -36.08 -12.74
C VAL A 791 -6.53 -35.42 -13.57
N GLY A 792 -5.27 -35.77 -13.30
CA GLY A 792 -4.09 -35.18 -13.94
C GLY A 792 -3.49 -36.01 -15.09
N PRO A 793 -2.53 -35.44 -15.84
CA PRO A 793 -1.75 -36.18 -16.84
C PRO A 793 -0.79 -37.20 -16.20
N PHE A 794 -0.46 -37.04 -14.92
CA PHE A 794 0.32 -37.97 -14.12
C PHE A 794 -0.58 -38.67 -13.10
N ASP A 795 -0.10 -39.78 -12.55
CA ASP A 795 -0.74 -40.47 -11.43
C ASP A 795 -1.02 -39.53 -10.28
N ASN A 796 -2.24 -39.60 -9.74
CA ASN A 796 -2.70 -38.70 -8.69
C ASN A 796 -1.73 -38.58 -7.51
N ARG A 797 -1.08 -39.69 -7.10
CA ARG A 797 -0.06 -39.66 -6.04
C ARG A 797 1.18 -38.85 -6.44
N ILE A 798 1.67 -39.04 -7.66
CA ILE A 798 2.83 -38.34 -8.20
C ILE A 798 2.48 -36.85 -8.38
N GLY A 799 1.34 -36.57 -9.01
CA GLY A 799 0.82 -35.22 -9.19
C GLY A 799 0.66 -34.45 -7.88
N ARG A 800 0.07 -35.08 -6.87
CA ARG A 800 -0.08 -34.47 -5.54
C ARG A 800 1.27 -34.13 -4.94
N ASN A 801 2.25 -35.04 -5.03
CA ASN A 801 3.59 -34.78 -4.53
C ASN A 801 4.27 -33.62 -5.27
N ILE A 802 4.12 -33.51 -6.60
CA ILE A 802 4.63 -32.36 -7.37
C ILE A 802 4.07 -31.05 -6.83
N LEU A 803 2.75 -30.98 -6.57
CA LEU A 803 2.11 -29.77 -6.04
C LEU A 803 2.53 -29.46 -4.60
N LEU A 804 2.74 -30.49 -3.75
CA LEU A 804 3.27 -30.30 -2.41
C LEU A 804 4.71 -29.76 -2.42
N TRP A 805 5.57 -30.28 -3.32
CA TRP A 805 6.91 -29.75 -3.54
C TRP A 805 6.90 -28.33 -4.09
N THR A 806 5.88 -27.99 -4.89
CA THR A 806 5.67 -26.62 -5.39
C THR A 806 5.38 -25.66 -4.24
N ALA A 807 4.44 -26.02 -3.36
CA ALA A 807 4.13 -25.22 -2.18
C ALA A 807 5.35 -25.05 -1.25
N ALA A 808 6.10 -26.14 -1.01
CA ALA A 808 7.34 -26.10 -0.24
C ALA A 808 8.40 -25.21 -0.91
N SER A 809 8.54 -25.30 -2.24
CA SER A 809 9.48 -24.49 -3.02
C SER A 809 9.18 -23.00 -2.90
N ILE A 810 7.91 -22.59 -2.99
CA ILE A 810 7.48 -21.20 -2.79
C ILE A 810 7.84 -20.72 -1.38
N ALA A 811 7.53 -21.53 -0.35
CA ALA A 811 7.84 -21.17 1.03
C ALA A 811 9.36 -21.01 1.28
N VAL A 812 10.17 -21.95 0.79
CA VAL A 812 11.63 -21.88 0.91
C VAL A 812 12.19 -20.69 0.12
N MET A 813 11.65 -20.41 -1.07
CA MET A 813 12.07 -19.25 -1.88
C MET A 813 11.82 -17.93 -1.15
N LEU A 814 10.65 -17.77 -0.52
CA LEU A 814 10.34 -16.57 0.28
C LEU A 814 11.27 -16.42 1.48
N LEU A 815 11.59 -17.52 2.16
CA LEU A 815 12.56 -17.53 3.27
C LEU A 815 13.97 -17.17 2.81
N VAL A 816 14.42 -17.68 1.66
CA VAL A 816 15.74 -17.36 1.10
C VAL A 816 15.80 -15.88 0.73
N LYS A 817 14.74 -15.33 0.13
CA LYS A 817 14.67 -13.90 -0.18
C LYS A 817 14.84 -13.05 1.08
N ALA A 818 13.99 -13.28 2.08
CA ALA A 818 13.94 -12.49 3.31
C ALA A 818 15.24 -12.52 4.13
N ASN A 819 16.00 -13.62 4.07
CA ASN A 819 17.22 -13.78 4.88
C ASN A 819 18.53 -13.47 4.14
N PHE A 820 18.57 -13.60 2.80
CA PHE A 820 19.83 -13.54 2.05
C PHE A 820 19.83 -12.55 0.89
N LEU A 821 18.67 -12.12 0.38
CA LEU A 821 18.57 -11.29 -0.84
C LEU A 821 18.09 -9.86 -0.58
N ASP A 822 17.34 -9.63 0.51
CA ASP A 822 16.94 -8.30 0.96
C ASP A 822 18.09 -7.69 1.80
N GLY A 823 18.74 -6.64 1.28
CA GLY A 823 19.92 -6.01 1.89
C GLY A 823 20.88 -5.43 0.84
N GLY A 824 21.05 -4.10 0.85
CA GLY A 824 21.81 -3.35 -0.17
C GLY A 824 23.32 -3.56 -0.16
N GLN A 825 23.91 -4.25 0.82
CA GLN A 825 25.36 -4.39 0.93
C GLN A 825 25.81 -5.80 1.32
N SER A 826 26.10 -6.63 0.31
CA SER A 826 27.26 -7.53 0.26
C SER A 826 27.22 -8.32 -1.05
N GLU A 827 28.09 -7.97 -2.00
CA GLU A 827 28.45 -8.91 -3.07
C GLU A 827 29.42 -9.94 -2.47
N GLY A 828 28.91 -11.14 -2.22
CA GLY A 828 29.70 -12.27 -1.69
C GLY A 828 29.18 -13.60 -2.22
N LEU A 829 30.01 -14.64 -2.13
CA LEU A 829 29.73 -16.00 -2.64
C LEU A 829 28.39 -16.57 -2.09
N GLY A 830 28.00 -16.18 -0.88
CA GLY A 830 26.73 -16.56 -0.26
C GLY A 830 25.49 -15.99 -0.96
N ARG A 831 25.51 -14.72 -1.40
CA ARG A 831 24.42 -14.12 -2.18
C ARG A 831 24.31 -14.76 -3.57
N GLY A 832 25.46 -15.11 -4.16
CA GLY A 832 25.53 -15.90 -5.40
C GLY A 832 24.84 -17.25 -5.27
N VAL A 833 25.18 -18.04 -4.24
CA VAL A 833 24.54 -19.34 -4.00
C VAL A 833 23.06 -19.21 -3.65
N ALA A 834 22.69 -18.24 -2.80
CA ALA A 834 21.31 -17.98 -2.44
C ALA A 834 20.46 -17.58 -3.65
N SER A 835 20.99 -16.74 -4.54
CA SER A 835 20.30 -16.31 -5.76
C SER A 835 20.13 -17.46 -6.75
N ALA A 836 21.16 -18.30 -6.92
CA ALA A 836 21.08 -19.49 -7.78
C ALA A 836 20.07 -20.51 -7.23
N PHE A 837 20.07 -20.75 -5.93
CA PHE A 837 19.13 -21.64 -5.26
C PHE A 837 17.69 -21.10 -5.34
N ALA A 838 17.49 -19.80 -5.09
CA ALA A 838 16.19 -19.14 -5.27
C ALA A 838 15.72 -19.20 -6.73
N GLY A 839 16.61 -19.03 -7.70
CA GLY A 839 16.31 -19.18 -9.13
C GLY A 839 15.83 -20.59 -9.49
N LEU A 840 16.45 -21.63 -8.93
CA LEU A 840 15.99 -23.02 -9.11
C LEU A 840 14.59 -23.23 -8.52
N LEU A 841 14.36 -22.77 -7.28
CA LEU A 841 13.05 -22.85 -6.62
C LEU A 841 11.98 -22.06 -7.39
N TYR A 842 12.32 -20.92 -7.97
CA TYR A 842 11.42 -20.14 -8.81
C TYR A 842 10.95 -20.93 -10.03
N VAL A 843 11.85 -21.61 -10.73
CA VAL A 843 11.50 -22.46 -11.88
C VAL A 843 10.61 -23.63 -11.46
N ILE A 844 10.93 -24.31 -10.36
CA ILE A 844 10.10 -25.39 -9.80
C ILE A 844 8.69 -24.85 -9.48
N SER A 845 8.61 -23.67 -8.88
CA SER A 845 7.34 -23.03 -8.50
C SER A 845 6.48 -22.72 -9.73
N ILE A 846 7.07 -22.16 -10.80
CA ILE A 846 6.35 -21.88 -12.05
C ILE A 846 5.80 -23.16 -12.68
N LEU A 847 6.66 -24.19 -12.84
CA LEU A 847 6.25 -25.45 -13.45
C LEU A 847 5.13 -26.13 -12.64
N GLY A 848 5.22 -26.07 -11.32
CA GLY A 848 4.19 -26.55 -10.41
C GLY A 848 2.87 -25.78 -10.50
N MET A 849 2.92 -24.45 -10.62
CA MET A 849 1.73 -23.62 -10.82
C MET A 849 1.05 -23.90 -12.17
N ILE A 850 1.83 -24.09 -13.23
CA ILE A 850 1.31 -24.51 -14.55
C ILE A 850 0.65 -25.89 -14.42
N TYR A 851 1.27 -26.82 -13.71
CA TYR A 851 0.70 -28.14 -13.46
C TYR A 851 -0.62 -28.06 -12.68
N ALA A 852 -0.70 -27.21 -11.65
CA ALA A 852 -1.93 -26.96 -10.89
C ALA A 852 -3.06 -26.46 -11.80
N ALA A 853 -2.76 -25.51 -12.70
CA ALA A 853 -3.72 -25.02 -13.68
C ALA A 853 -4.19 -26.13 -14.63
N ILE A 854 -3.29 -27.01 -15.09
CA ILE A 854 -3.65 -28.16 -15.94
C ILE A 854 -4.60 -29.12 -15.20
N VAL A 855 -4.35 -29.40 -13.92
CA VAL A 855 -5.22 -30.26 -13.10
C VAL A 855 -6.61 -29.63 -12.94
N LEU A 856 -6.69 -28.34 -12.64
CA LEU A 856 -7.95 -27.61 -12.52
C LEU A 856 -8.72 -27.52 -13.85
N LEU A 857 -8.01 -27.61 -14.98
CA LEU A 857 -8.60 -27.70 -16.31
C LEU A 857 -9.06 -29.10 -16.70
N GLY A 858 -8.51 -30.14 -16.09
CA GLY A 858 -8.99 -31.51 -16.28
C GLY A 858 -10.36 -31.76 -15.64
N ALA A 859 -10.66 -31.06 -14.54
CA ALA A 859 -11.87 -31.29 -13.74
C ALA A 859 -13.11 -30.51 -14.24
N ARG A 860 -14.28 -31.18 -14.29
CA ARG A 860 -15.59 -30.53 -14.46
C ARG A 860 -16.23 -30.14 -13.12
N VAL A 861 -17.04 -29.09 -13.12
CA VAL A 861 -17.83 -28.58 -11.99
C VAL A 861 -18.79 -29.64 -11.45
N ASP A 862 -19.46 -30.40 -12.33
CA ASP A 862 -20.37 -31.50 -11.99
C ASP A 862 -19.65 -32.85 -11.73
N GLN A 863 -18.32 -32.83 -11.64
CA GLN A 863 -17.48 -33.97 -11.25
C GLN A 863 -17.54 -35.22 -12.15
N ARG A 864 -18.24 -35.21 -13.29
CA ARG A 864 -18.14 -36.28 -14.30
C ARG A 864 -16.89 -36.08 -15.17
N ILE A 865 -15.97 -37.03 -15.10
CA ILE A 865 -14.68 -37.00 -15.80
C ILE A 865 -14.85 -37.47 -17.26
N VAL A 866 -14.25 -36.74 -18.20
CA VAL A 866 -13.98 -37.24 -19.57
C VAL A 866 -12.50 -37.60 -19.63
N PRO A 867 -12.11 -38.75 -20.22
CA PRO A 867 -10.70 -39.10 -20.40
C PRO A 867 -9.95 -37.94 -21.03
N ASN A 868 -8.94 -37.44 -20.32
CA ASN A 868 -8.12 -36.33 -20.78
C ASN A 868 -7.58 -36.65 -22.19
N PRO A 869 -7.81 -35.81 -23.21
CA PRO A 869 -7.18 -36.04 -24.51
C PRO A 869 -5.66 -36.02 -24.29
N ARG A 870 -4.99 -37.13 -24.58
CA ARG A 870 -3.52 -37.29 -24.43
C ARG A 870 -2.70 -36.29 -25.27
N THR A 871 -3.34 -35.35 -25.96
CA THR A 871 -2.77 -34.42 -26.93
C THR A 871 -2.99 -32.97 -26.46
N ILE A 872 -1.92 -32.17 -26.43
CA ILE A 872 -1.94 -30.74 -26.05
C ILE A 872 -3.02 -29.96 -26.83
N ARG A 873 -3.20 -30.26 -28.12
CA ARG A 873 -4.23 -29.64 -28.97
C ARG A 873 -5.66 -29.94 -28.52
N GLY A 874 -5.93 -31.14 -27.99
CA GLY A 874 -7.23 -31.51 -27.43
C GLY A 874 -7.48 -30.89 -26.07
N ALA A 875 -6.44 -30.73 -25.25
CA ALA A 875 -6.53 -30.03 -23.97
C ALA A 875 -6.81 -28.53 -24.16
N VAL A 876 -6.15 -27.88 -25.13
CA VAL A 876 -6.36 -26.46 -25.51
C VAL A 876 -7.71 -26.25 -26.20
N GLY A 877 -8.13 -27.15 -27.09
CA GLY A 877 -9.46 -27.09 -27.69
C GLY A 877 -10.57 -27.24 -26.65
N SER A 878 -10.43 -28.19 -25.73
CA SER A 878 -11.38 -28.35 -24.62
C SER A 878 -11.35 -27.18 -23.62
N PHE A 879 -10.21 -26.51 -23.45
CA PHE A 879 -10.07 -25.29 -22.65
C PHE A 879 -10.88 -24.12 -23.21
N LEU A 880 -10.74 -23.83 -24.52
CA LEU A 880 -11.41 -22.71 -25.16
C LEU A 880 -12.94 -22.86 -25.24
N PHE A 881 -13.43 -24.10 -25.33
CA PHE A 881 -14.84 -24.37 -25.64
C PHE A 881 -15.68 -24.97 -24.48
N SER A 882 -15.09 -25.27 -23.31
CA SER A 882 -15.82 -25.93 -22.22
C SER A 882 -16.09 -25.01 -21.02
N ARG A 883 -17.35 -24.59 -20.87
CA ARG A 883 -17.85 -23.79 -19.72
C ARG A 883 -17.92 -24.58 -18.41
N ASP A 884 -17.91 -25.92 -18.48
CA ASP A 884 -18.16 -26.80 -17.34
C ASP A 884 -16.91 -27.09 -16.50
N ARG A 885 -15.75 -26.49 -16.80
CA ARG A 885 -14.48 -26.79 -16.11
C ARG A 885 -14.27 -25.95 -14.85
N VAL A 886 -13.60 -26.51 -13.84
CA VAL A 886 -13.39 -25.85 -12.54
C VAL A 886 -12.61 -24.54 -12.70
N LEU A 887 -11.46 -24.53 -13.38
CA LEU A 887 -10.70 -23.29 -13.60
C LEU A 887 -11.49 -22.27 -14.44
N THR A 888 -12.19 -22.70 -15.49
CA THR A 888 -13.01 -21.81 -16.31
C THR A 888 -14.13 -21.18 -15.48
N SER A 889 -14.75 -21.94 -14.58
CA SER A 889 -15.76 -21.42 -13.64
C SER A 889 -15.14 -20.42 -12.67
N ILE A 890 -13.98 -20.72 -12.08
CA ILE A 890 -13.27 -19.80 -11.18
C ILE A 890 -12.96 -18.48 -11.90
N LEU A 891 -12.35 -18.55 -13.09
CA LEU A 891 -11.99 -17.37 -13.88
C LEU A 891 -13.21 -16.57 -14.33
N MET A 892 -14.28 -17.25 -14.76
CA MET A 892 -15.51 -16.60 -15.21
C MET A 892 -16.21 -15.88 -14.07
N GLU A 893 -16.36 -16.51 -12.90
CA GLU A 893 -16.96 -15.87 -11.73
C GLU A 893 -16.08 -14.72 -11.20
N THR A 894 -14.75 -14.91 -11.21
CA THR A 894 -13.80 -13.83 -10.87
C THR A 894 -13.95 -12.64 -11.81
N ALA A 895 -14.02 -12.90 -13.12
CA ALA A 895 -14.20 -11.87 -14.13
C ALA A 895 -15.54 -11.15 -13.97
N LYS A 896 -16.65 -11.87 -13.72
CA LYS A 896 -17.96 -11.25 -13.49
C LYS A 896 -17.95 -10.29 -12.30
N VAL A 897 -17.41 -10.72 -11.15
CA VAL A 897 -17.34 -9.89 -9.95
C VAL A 897 -16.41 -8.70 -10.18
N SER A 898 -15.25 -8.91 -10.81
CA SER A 898 -14.31 -7.83 -11.13
C SER A 898 -14.94 -6.80 -12.08
N VAL A 899 -15.58 -7.25 -13.16
CA VAL A 899 -16.27 -6.38 -14.13
C VAL A 899 -17.40 -5.61 -13.44
N MET A 900 -18.13 -6.23 -12.52
CA MET A 900 -19.15 -5.53 -11.72
C MET A 900 -18.54 -4.38 -10.92
N VAL A 901 -17.45 -4.63 -10.17
CA VAL A 901 -16.75 -3.61 -9.36
C VAL A 901 -16.23 -2.48 -10.25
N PHE A 902 -15.53 -2.80 -11.35
CA PHE A 902 -14.99 -1.79 -12.25
C PHE A 902 -16.08 -1.02 -13.00
N ALA A 903 -17.18 -1.64 -13.38
CA ALA A 903 -18.31 -0.95 -14.00
C ALA A 903 -18.98 0.02 -13.02
N ILE A 904 -19.10 -0.34 -11.73
CA ILE A 904 -19.57 0.57 -10.68
C ILE A 904 -18.59 1.73 -10.50
N LEU A 905 -17.28 1.47 -10.48
CA LEU A 905 -16.24 2.50 -10.39
C LEU A 905 -16.31 3.48 -11.58
N ILE A 906 -16.55 3.00 -12.79
CA ILE A 906 -16.71 3.86 -13.97
C ILE A 906 -18.01 4.69 -13.89
N GLY A 907 -19.13 4.05 -13.53
CA GLY A 907 -20.44 4.70 -13.45
C GLY A 907 -20.56 5.71 -12.30
N SER A 908 -19.95 5.43 -11.16
CA SER A 908 -19.90 6.36 -10.02
C SER A 908 -19.12 7.63 -10.33
N GLN A 909 -18.05 7.55 -11.12
CA GLN A 909 -17.32 8.75 -11.54
C GLN A 909 -18.15 9.68 -12.44
N LEU A 910 -19.02 9.13 -13.31
CA LEU A 910 -19.99 9.94 -14.07
C LEU A 910 -20.95 10.69 -13.14
N LEU A 911 -21.47 9.98 -12.15
CA LEU A 911 -22.38 10.56 -11.17
C LEU A 911 -21.69 11.63 -10.33
N ALA A 912 -20.47 11.38 -9.87
CA ALA A 912 -19.66 12.33 -9.10
C ALA A 912 -19.36 13.60 -9.91
N LEU A 913 -19.01 13.45 -11.20
CA LEU A 913 -18.81 14.60 -12.09
C LEU A 913 -20.09 15.37 -12.36
N THR A 914 -21.21 14.67 -12.50
CA THR A 914 -22.52 15.32 -12.63
C THR A 914 -22.82 16.17 -11.39
N LEU A 915 -22.64 15.61 -10.20
CA LEU A 915 -22.81 16.33 -8.93
C LEU A 915 -21.88 17.56 -8.82
N ARG A 916 -20.60 17.38 -9.16
CA ARG A 916 -19.60 18.45 -9.12
C ARG A 916 -19.85 19.55 -10.17
N SER A 917 -20.32 19.19 -11.36
CA SER A 917 -20.55 20.15 -12.45
C SER A 917 -21.66 21.17 -12.14
N PHE A 918 -22.53 20.86 -11.18
CA PHE A 918 -23.67 21.69 -10.80
C PHE A 918 -23.58 22.24 -9.36
N GLY A 919 -22.41 22.18 -8.71
CA GLY A 919 -22.19 22.71 -7.36
C GLY A 919 -22.72 21.83 -6.21
N GLY A 920 -23.13 20.59 -6.50
CA GLY A 920 -23.72 19.70 -5.51
C GLY A 920 -22.73 19.19 -4.47
N GLU A 921 -21.46 19.00 -4.85
CA GLU A 921 -20.39 18.59 -3.94
C GLU A 921 -20.08 19.70 -2.92
N GLU A 922 -19.90 20.94 -3.39
CA GLU A 922 -19.65 22.10 -2.54
C GLU A 922 -20.83 22.40 -1.60
N TYR A 923 -22.07 22.23 -2.06
CA TYR A 923 -23.25 22.40 -1.20
C TYR A 923 -23.27 21.38 -0.06
N ILE A 924 -23.02 20.10 -0.35
CA ILE A 924 -22.96 19.05 0.67
C ILE A 924 -21.76 19.31 1.61
N GLU A 925 -20.59 19.70 1.07
CA GLU A 925 -19.42 20.05 1.87
C GLU A 925 -19.74 21.20 2.83
N HIS A 926 -20.40 22.26 2.36
CA HIS A 926 -20.78 23.42 3.16
C HIS A 926 -21.80 23.04 4.24
N PHE A 927 -22.81 22.23 3.91
CA PHE A 927 -23.78 21.71 4.88
C PHE A 927 -23.08 20.87 5.96
N LEU A 928 -22.16 19.99 5.59
CA LEU A 928 -21.43 19.16 6.55
C LEU A 928 -20.44 19.99 7.39
N ARG A 929 -19.83 21.04 6.82
CA ARG A 929 -18.97 21.97 7.56
C ARG A 929 -19.73 22.88 8.52
N SER A 930 -21.07 22.98 8.41
CA SER A 930 -21.89 23.74 9.35
C SER A 930 -21.91 23.14 10.76
N PHE A 931 -21.53 21.87 10.91
CA PHE A 931 -21.39 21.21 12.20
C PHE A 931 -20.05 21.60 12.85
N GLU A 932 -20.11 22.29 13.99
CA GLU A 932 -18.91 22.74 14.71
C GLU A 932 -18.11 21.58 15.34
N ASP A 933 -18.78 20.53 15.82
CA ASP A 933 -18.14 19.36 16.44
C ASP A 933 -17.89 18.24 15.40
N PRO A 934 -16.62 17.86 15.15
CA PRO A 934 -16.28 16.82 14.16
C PRO A 934 -16.86 15.44 14.49
N ARG A 935 -17.07 15.13 15.77
CA ARG A 935 -17.70 13.85 16.17
C ARG A 935 -19.19 13.85 15.86
N THR A 936 -19.89 14.96 16.11
CA THR A 936 -21.29 15.12 15.72
C THR A 936 -21.46 15.01 14.21
N LEU A 937 -20.56 15.63 13.43
CA LEU A 937 -20.50 15.45 11.98
C LEU A 937 -20.38 13.95 11.60
N LEU A 938 -19.40 13.24 12.18
CA LEU A 938 -19.20 11.82 11.92
C LEU A 938 -20.44 11.00 12.26
N LEU A 939 -21.14 11.31 13.35
CA LEU A 939 -22.38 10.63 13.74
C LEU A 939 -23.50 10.85 12.71
N VAL A 940 -23.66 12.07 12.20
CA VAL A 940 -24.63 12.38 11.13
C VAL A 940 -24.30 11.57 9.87
N VAL A 941 -23.03 11.53 9.49
CA VAL A 941 -22.54 10.73 8.37
C VAL A 941 -22.82 9.24 8.59
N MET A 942 -22.57 8.71 9.79
CA MET A 942 -22.89 7.33 10.13
C MET A 942 -24.37 7.01 9.95
N ILE A 943 -25.28 7.89 10.40
CA ILE A 943 -26.72 7.70 10.23
C ILE A 943 -27.11 7.72 8.75
N VAL A 944 -26.56 8.64 7.97
CA VAL A 944 -26.82 8.73 6.52
C VAL A 944 -26.33 7.47 5.81
N LEU A 945 -25.10 7.04 6.07
CA LEU A 945 -24.52 5.83 5.48
C LEU A 945 -25.32 4.58 5.88
N PHE A 946 -25.81 4.52 7.11
CA PHE A 946 -26.63 3.43 7.60
C PHE A 946 -27.99 3.36 6.87
N ILE A 947 -28.66 4.49 6.67
CA ILE A 947 -29.94 4.53 5.95
C ILE A 947 -29.71 4.21 4.47
N LEU A 948 -28.65 4.74 3.88
CA LEU A 948 -28.37 4.53 2.47
C LEU A 948 -28.02 3.08 2.14
N GLY A 949 -27.37 2.38 3.07
CA GLY A 949 -27.06 0.95 2.95
C GLY A 949 -28.29 0.04 2.95
N PHE A 950 -29.50 0.57 3.13
CA PHE A 950 -30.74 -0.17 2.89
C PHE A 950 -31.06 -0.29 1.39
N VAL A 951 -30.58 0.65 0.57
CA VAL A 951 -30.93 0.72 -0.86
C VAL A 951 -29.71 0.49 -1.74
N LEU A 952 -28.53 0.87 -1.27
CA LEU A 952 -27.26 0.74 -2.00
C LEU A 952 -26.39 -0.34 -1.35
N ASP A 953 -25.68 -1.11 -2.17
CA ASP A 953 -24.65 -2.03 -1.69
C ASP A 953 -23.39 -1.22 -1.28
N PHE A 954 -22.51 -1.82 -0.48
CA PHE A 954 -21.37 -1.12 0.13
C PHE A 954 -20.40 -0.60 -0.91
N ILE A 955 -20.27 -1.26 -2.07
CA ILE A 955 -19.38 -0.84 -3.16
C ILE A 955 -19.83 0.52 -3.67
N GLU A 956 -21.13 0.70 -3.90
CA GLU A 956 -21.76 1.93 -4.34
C GLU A 956 -21.58 3.03 -3.32
N ILE A 957 -21.80 2.74 -2.04
CA ILE A 957 -21.66 3.74 -0.98
C ILE A 957 -20.21 4.20 -0.88
N ILE A 958 -19.26 3.26 -0.97
CA ILE A 958 -17.84 3.57 -1.02
C ILE A 958 -17.55 4.49 -2.20
N PHE A 959 -17.98 4.19 -3.42
CA PHE A 959 -17.67 5.00 -4.60
C PHE A 959 -18.48 6.29 -4.79
N ILE A 960 -19.61 6.44 -4.11
CA ILE A 960 -20.48 7.61 -4.25
C ILE A 960 -20.35 8.53 -3.04
N VAL A 961 -20.60 8.00 -1.84
CA VAL A 961 -20.75 8.84 -0.65
C VAL A 961 -19.42 9.16 -0.02
N ILE A 962 -18.47 8.22 0.02
CA ILE A 962 -17.17 8.48 0.66
C ILE A 962 -16.39 9.58 -0.06
N PRO A 963 -16.34 9.69 -1.41
CA PRO A 963 -15.74 10.84 -2.07
C PRO A 963 -16.41 12.19 -1.72
N ILE A 964 -17.72 12.20 -1.52
CA ILE A 964 -18.47 13.43 -1.21
C ILE A 964 -18.26 13.86 0.26
N VAL A 965 -18.34 12.90 1.17
CA VAL A 965 -18.33 13.16 2.62
C VAL A 965 -16.92 13.11 3.20
N GLY A 966 -16.05 12.32 2.58
CA GLY A 966 -14.69 12.04 3.03
C GLY A 966 -13.81 13.28 3.16
N PRO A 967 -13.80 14.23 2.22
CA PRO A 967 -13.00 15.45 2.37
C PRO A 967 -13.31 16.23 3.65
N VAL A 968 -14.56 16.19 4.12
CA VAL A 968 -14.97 16.85 5.37
C VAL A 968 -14.60 16.00 6.58
N VAL A 969 -14.91 14.70 6.55
CA VAL A 969 -14.69 13.79 7.69
C VAL A 969 -13.20 13.56 7.95
N TYR A 970 -12.43 13.30 6.89
CA TYR A 970 -10.99 13.03 6.96
C TYR A 970 -10.14 14.31 6.99
N GLY A 971 -10.75 15.48 6.79
CA GLY A 971 -10.09 16.78 6.95
C GLY A 971 -9.98 17.24 8.41
N ALA A 972 -10.63 16.54 9.35
CA ALA A 972 -10.52 16.85 10.76
C ALA A 972 -9.15 16.49 11.36
N ASP A 973 -8.90 16.91 12.60
CA ASP A 973 -7.64 16.64 13.29
C ASP A 973 -7.40 15.13 13.51
N PRO A 974 -6.32 14.54 12.97
CA PRO A 974 -6.00 13.13 13.15
C PRO A 974 -5.84 12.70 14.61
N ASN A 975 -5.43 13.60 15.50
CA ASN A 975 -5.27 13.29 16.93
C ASN A 975 -6.63 13.09 17.63
N ILE A 976 -7.68 13.69 17.10
CA ILE A 976 -9.04 13.60 17.65
C ILE A 976 -9.84 12.54 16.90
N MET A 977 -9.73 12.53 15.57
CA MET A 977 -10.41 11.62 14.66
C MET A 977 -9.38 10.86 13.83
N HIS A 978 -8.87 9.78 14.41
CA HIS A 978 -7.87 8.96 13.74
C HIS A 978 -8.47 8.35 12.45
N PRO A 979 -7.81 8.46 11.29
CA PRO A 979 -8.39 8.07 10.02
C PRO A 979 -8.72 6.57 9.90
N ALA A 980 -7.84 5.71 10.43
CA ALA A 980 -8.11 4.26 10.46
C ALA A 980 -9.38 3.94 11.27
N TRP A 981 -9.55 4.59 12.43
CA TRP A 981 -10.72 4.42 13.29
C TRP A 981 -12.01 4.83 12.59
N ILE A 982 -12.04 6.01 11.96
CA ILE A 982 -13.18 6.48 11.15
C ILE A 982 -13.54 5.45 10.08
N THR A 983 -12.53 4.96 9.38
CA THR A 983 -12.72 4.02 8.26
C THR A 983 -13.27 2.68 8.73
N ILE A 984 -12.82 2.18 9.88
CA ILE A 984 -13.36 0.96 10.49
C ILE A 984 -14.79 1.18 10.99
N LEU A 985 -15.11 2.34 11.58
CA LEU A 985 -16.50 2.69 11.95
C LEU A 985 -17.42 2.68 10.72
N ILE A 986 -16.99 3.29 9.61
CA ILE A 986 -17.71 3.25 8.33
C ILE A 986 -17.92 1.80 7.89
N ALA A 987 -16.86 0.97 7.88
CA ALA A 987 -16.94 -0.42 7.43
C ALA A 987 -17.94 -1.25 8.28
N VAL A 988 -17.87 -1.16 9.60
CA VAL A 988 -18.79 -1.87 10.52
C VAL A 988 -20.22 -1.34 10.40
N ASN A 989 -20.39 -0.03 10.19
CA ASN A 989 -21.70 0.57 9.96
C ASN A 989 -22.35 0.09 8.66
N LEU A 990 -21.58 0.03 7.56
CA LEU A 990 -22.03 -0.55 6.28
C LEU A 990 -22.44 -2.02 6.45
N GLN A 991 -21.67 -2.80 7.21
CA GLN A 991 -22.03 -4.18 7.53
C GLN A 991 -23.33 -4.28 8.34
N THR A 992 -23.51 -3.40 9.31
CA THR A 992 -24.71 -3.36 10.16
C THR A 992 -25.94 -3.05 9.33
N SER A 993 -25.84 -2.07 8.42
CA SER A 993 -26.90 -1.76 7.47
C SER A 993 -27.27 -2.98 6.60
N PHE A 994 -26.27 -3.70 6.11
CA PHE A 994 -26.44 -4.85 5.21
C PHE A 994 -27.24 -6.02 5.81
N ILE A 995 -27.35 -6.08 7.13
CA ILE A 995 -28.10 -7.11 7.87
C ILE A 995 -29.36 -6.58 8.57
N THR A 996 -29.66 -5.27 8.52
CA THR A 996 -30.76 -4.69 9.30
C THR A 996 -32.10 -4.76 8.55
N PRO A 997 -33.18 -5.32 9.15
CA PRO A 997 -34.52 -5.30 8.56
C PRO A 997 -35.09 -3.87 8.43
N PRO A 998 -35.96 -3.60 7.44
CA PRO A 998 -36.56 -4.54 6.49
C PRO A 998 -35.73 -4.77 5.21
N PHE A 999 -34.64 -4.01 5.01
CA PHE A 999 -33.98 -3.93 3.71
C PHE A 999 -32.62 -4.64 3.60
N GLY A 1000 -32.06 -5.18 4.68
CA GLY A 1000 -30.74 -5.81 4.67
C GLY A 1000 -30.55 -6.84 3.54
N PHE A 1001 -29.68 -6.53 2.57
CA PHE A 1001 -29.41 -7.34 1.38
C PHE A 1001 -29.06 -8.80 1.71
N ALA A 1002 -28.28 -9.03 2.77
CA ALA A 1002 -27.96 -10.39 3.22
C ALA A 1002 -29.22 -11.21 3.53
N LEU A 1003 -30.28 -10.57 4.04
CA LEU A 1003 -31.53 -11.23 4.38
C LEU A 1003 -32.29 -11.64 3.10
N PHE A 1004 -32.24 -10.82 2.05
CA PHE A 1004 -32.84 -11.14 0.75
C PHE A 1004 -32.08 -12.22 0.00
N TYR A 1005 -30.74 -12.20 0.06
CA TYR A 1005 -29.91 -13.26 -0.51
C TYR A 1005 -30.19 -14.61 0.16
N LEU A 1006 -30.28 -14.64 1.49
CA LEU A 1006 -30.67 -15.85 2.20
C LEU A 1006 -32.10 -16.26 1.85
N ARG A 1007 -33.05 -15.31 1.75
CA ARG A 1007 -34.42 -15.59 1.36
C ARG A 1007 -34.53 -16.20 -0.03
N GLY A 1008 -33.65 -15.80 -0.95
CA GLY A 1008 -33.60 -16.32 -2.33
C GLY A 1008 -33.25 -17.82 -2.41
N VAL A 1009 -32.54 -18.36 -1.42
CA VAL A 1009 -32.17 -19.78 -1.35
C VAL A 1009 -32.87 -20.56 -0.24
N ALA A 1010 -33.58 -19.87 0.66
CA ALA A 1010 -34.28 -20.50 1.76
C ALA A 1010 -35.46 -21.37 1.25
N PRO A 1011 -35.65 -22.58 1.82
CA PRO A 1011 -36.79 -23.43 1.48
C PRO A 1011 -38.13 -22.73 1.82
N PRO A 1012 -39.23 -23.11 1.15
CA PRO A 1012 -40.54 -22.43 1.28
C PRO A 1012 -41.10 -22.46 2.72
N GLU A 1013 -40.62 -23.36 3.57
CA GLU A 1013 -40.97 -23.46 4.99
C GLU A 1013 -40.45 -22.29 5.84
N ILE A 1014 -39.48 -21.52 5.34
CA ILE A 1014 -38.90 -20.36 6.01
C ILE A 1014 -39.53 -19.09 5.45
N GLN A 1015 -40.31 -18.43 6.29
CA GLN A 1015 -40.88 -17.12 6.00
C GLN A 1015 -39.87 -16.00 6.30
N THR A 1016 -40.02 -14.86 5.62
CA THR A 1016 -39.23 -13.65 5.85
C THR A 1016 -39.27 -13.19 7.31
N SER A 1017 -40.40 -13.40 8.00
CA SER A 1017 -40.56 -13.12 9.43
C SER A 1017 -39.59 -13.91 10.31
N HIS A 1018 -39.28 -15.17 9.98
CA HIS A 1018 -38.29 -15.97 10.71
C HIS A 1018 -36.89 -15.41 10.51
N ILE A 1019 -36.55 -14.97 9.29
CA ILE A 1019 -35.25 -14.35 8.98
C ILE A 1019 -35.09 -13.04 9.75
N TYR A 1020 -36.11 -12.17 9.75
CA TYR A 1020 -36.07 -10.90 10.46
C TYR A 1020 -35.97 -11.08 11.98
N ARG A 1021 -36.72 -12.01 12.57
CA ARG A 1021 -36.58 -12.31 14.01
C ARG A 1021 -35.24 -12.94 14.34
N GLY A 1022 -34.71 -13.77 13.44
CA GLY A 1022 -33.41 -14.41 13.58
C GLY A 1022 -32.25 -13.43 13.62
N ILE A 1023 -32.31 -12.33 12.86
CA ILE A 1023 -31.20 -11.38 12.74
C ILE A 1023 -31.13 -10.33 13.86
N VAL A 1024 -32.28 -9.94 14.44
CA VAL A 1024 -32.36 -8.86 15.44
C VAL A 1024 -31.31 -8.97 16.57
N PRO A 1025 -31.07 -10.14 17.18
CA PRO A 1025 -30.05 -10.26 18.23
C PRO A 1025 -28.63 -9.96 17.73
N PHE A 1026 -28.32 -10.30 16.48
CA PHE A 1026 -27.02 -10.01 15.89
C PHE A 1026 -26.87 -8.54 15.49
N VAL A 1027 -27.96 -7.89 15.05
CA VAL A 1027 -27.98 -6.43 14.85
C VAL A 1027 -27.72 -5.71 16.17
N ILE A 1028 -28.29 -6.18 17.29
CA ILE A 1028 -28.00 -5.62 18.62
C ILE A 1028 -26.51 -5.79 18.96
N ILE A 1029 -25.93 -6.96 18.71
CA ILE A 1029 -24.48 -7.20 18.91
C ILE A 1029 -23.64 -6.24 18.06
N GLN A 1030 -24.02 -5.98 16.81
CA GLN A 1030 -23.34 -5.02 15.95
C GLN A 1030 -23.43 -3.59 16.47
N VAL A 1031 -24.61 -3.14 16.87
CA VAL A 1031 -24.80 -1.79 17.43
C VAL A 1031 -24.00 -1.62 18.72
N VAL A 1032 -23.96 -2.64 19.57
CA VAL A 1032 -23.10 -2.67 20.77
C VAL A 1032 -21.62 -2.62 20.36
N GLY A 1033 -21.19 -3.40 19.37
CA GLY A 1033 -19.84 -3.38 18.83
C GLY A 1033 -19.44 -2.00 18.31
N LEU A 1034 -20.31 -1.37 17.51
CA LEU A 1034 -20.12 -0.02 16.98
C LEU A 1034 -20.03 1.02 18.12
N THR A 1035 -20.85 0.86 19.16
CA THR A 1035 -20.80 1.72 20.36
C THR A 1035 -19.48 1.56 21.11
N ILE A 1036 -18.98 0.31 21.24
CA ILE A 1036 -17.67 0.04 21.85
C ILE A 1036 -16.57 0.70 21.01
N LEU A 1037 -16.58 0.52 19.68
CA LEU A 1037 -15.59 1.15 18.80
C LEU A 1037 -15.64 2.68 18.85
N TRP A 1038 -16.83 3.26 19.01
CA TRP A 1038 -17.02 4.70 19.16
C TRP A 1038 -16.32 5.25 20.42
N PHE A 1039 -16.47 4.58 21.56
CA PHE A 1039 -15.89 5.03 22.83
C PHE A 1039 -14.43 4.58 23.04
N PHE A 1040 -13.98 3.54 22.35
CA PHE A 1040 -12.64 2.97 22.48
C PHE A 1040 -11.91 2.89 21.12
N PRO A 1041 -11.47 4.04 20.56
CA PRO A 1041 -10.73 4.08 19.29
C PRO A 1041 -9.45 3.22 19.30
N GLN A 1042 -8.84 3.04 20.47
CA GLN A 1042 -7.60 2.28 20.67
C GLN A 1042 -7.73 0.83 20.19
N ILE A 1043 -8.94 0.26 20.17
CA ILE A 1043 -9.17 -1.10 19.63
C ILE A 1043 -8.75 -1.20 18.16
N THR A 1044 -8.89 -0.09 17.41
CA THR A 1044 -8.55 -0.01 15.98
C THR A 1044 -7.14 0.51 15.72
N THR A 1045 -6.56 1.29 16.64
CA THR A 1045 -5.23 1.89 16.44
C THR A 1045 -4.09 1.09 17.06
N PHE A 1046 -4.38 0.25 18.08
CA PHE A 1046 -3.37 -0.53 18.80
C PHE A 1046 -2.50 -1.43 17.89
N LEU A 1047 -3.13 -2.19 16.99
CA LEU A 1047 -2.38 -3.11 16.13
C LEU A 1047 -1.58 -2.39 15.03
N PRO A 1048 -2.14 -1.36 14.35
CA PRO A 1048 -1.36 -0.47 13.48
C PRO A 1048 -0.15 0.17 14.16
N GLU A 1049 -0.31 0.75 15.36
CA GLU A 1049 0.78 1.42 16.09
C GLU A 1049 1.88 0.44 16.54
N LEU A 1050 1.52 -0.82 16.81
CA LEU A 1050 2.48 -1.84 17.27
C LEU A 1050 3.30 -2.48 16.14
N LEU A 1051 2.83 -2.43 14.89
CA LEU A 1051 3.45 -3.13 13.76
C LEU A 1051 3.99 -2.13 12.73
N PRO A 1052 5.23 -2.31 12.23
CA PRO A 1052 5.89 -1.34 11.34
C PRO A 1052 5.06 -1.02 10.10
N GLU A 1053 5.03 0.25 9.69
CA GLU A 1053 4.36 0.69 8.46
C GLU A 1053 5.11 0.18 7.21
N ASN A 1054 4.38 0.02 6.10
CA ASN A 1054 4.89 -0.53 4.84
C ASN A 1054 5.19 0.59 3.84
#